data_AF-A0A0N0HPA5-F1
#
_entry.id   AF-A0A0N0HPA5-F1
#
_cell.length_a   1.000
_cell.length_b   1.000
_cell.length_c   1.000
_cell.angle_alpha   90.00
_cell.angle_beta   90.00
_cell.angle_gamma   90.00
#
_symmetry.space_group_name_H-M   'P 1'
#
loop_
_entity.id
_entity.type
_entity.pdbx_description
1 polymer ?
#
loop_
_entity_poly.entity_id
_entity_poly.type
_entity_poly.pdbx_seq_one_letter_code
_entity_poly.pdbx_strand_id
1 'polypeptide(L)'
;MNPTPAPEADGPLTSQQRGHDLPEGQLAVESTTVPRQKAGPRGAPSSGTDTPTDHSTFTSTAAVAADRSSHAEQDPLDHPDPFKAADSAGTENLLRCWTRENDLPRPAGSTLRIPLPASGTALTVQVAHWSPTGWHRFGTPVLENAPVGAPDVDAVTVAALLSRECERNAGTDLVARVADSVRHTATFIAGRRRTPTAPPEADLFLTAEQSLVLGHPLHPTPKSREGLSESETLLYSPELRGSFPLHWMAVDRSVLATESSWTKAGRTVPAEALLAPHAGGLSLPEGTTALPLHPWQAAEVLRRPEVVSLCEKGLLHDLGPHGERWHPTSSVRTVHRPGSDLMLKLSLGVRITNSRRENLRKELHRGAEVHRLLRTGLAERWQAAHPGFDIVRDPAWLAVDHPDGSPVPGLDVMLRHNPFGPADDAVCIAGLTAPRPWPGRPGTHSRLADTVSSLAARTGRTTGAVCAEWFLRYLDRVVLPVLWLDAHAGVALEAHQQNTIVLLDADGWPVGGRYRDNQGYYFRESHRSALERRLPGIGAVSDTFVSDAVTDERLAYYLGINNVFGLIGAFGAQRLADERLLLAAFRRFLEGAVPLGSSLPAYLLETGKLRCKANLLTRMHGLDELVGPVDTQSVYVTIANPLHA
;
A
#
# COMPACT_ATOMS: atom_id res chain seq x y z
N MET A 1 30.68 -49.49 -30.25
CA MET A 1 30.73 -48.20 -30.97
C MET A 1 30.88 -47.11 -29.93
N ASN A 2 31.83 -46.21 -30.21
CA ASN A 2 32.57 -45.38 -29.26
C ASN A 2 31.79 -44.23 -28.59
N PRO A 3 32.35 -43.66 -27.49
CA PRO A 3 31.73 -42.64 -26.63
C PRO A 3 32.35 -41.22 -26.77
N THR A 4 31.63 -40.21 -26.23
CA THR A 4 32.06 -38.86 -25.71
C THR A 4 32.70 -37.86 -26.72
N PRO A 5 32.82 -36.51 -26.48
CA PRO A 5 32.66 -35.76 -25.23
C PRO A 5 32.01 -34.36 -25.24
N ALA A 6 31.83 -33.83 -24.02
CA ALA A 6 31.55 -32.43 -23.67
C ALA A 6 32.81 -31.54 -23.73
N PRO A 7 32.64 -30.21 -23.74
CA PRO A 7 33.60 -29.27 -23.14
C PRO A 7 32.86 -28.24 -22.25
N GLU A 8 33.44 -27.49 -21.32
CA GLU A 8 34.67 -27.53 -20.51
C GLU A 8 34.41 -26.48 -19.41
N ALA A 9 34.88 -26.75 -18.20
CA ALA A 9 34.83 -25.83 -17.07
C ALA A 9 36.15 -25.07 -16.99
N ASP A 10 36.11 -23.74 -16.93
CA ASP A 10 37.26 -22.94 -16.51
C ASP A 10 37.20 -22.69 -15.00
N GLY A 11 38.23 -23.20 -14.33
CA GLY A 11 38.54 -23.00 -12.92
C GLY A 11 39.25 -21.66 -12.65
N PRO A 12 39.66 -21.43 -11.38
CA PRO A 12 39.71 -20.10 -10.78
C PRO A 12 41.10 -19.45 -10.85
N LEU A 13 41.14 -18.12 -10.74
CA LEU A 13 42.38 -17.36 -10.54
C LEU A 13 42.35 -16.53 -9.25
N THR A 14 43.53 -16.50 -8.64
CA THR A 14 43.88 -16.26 -7.25
C THR A 14 44.10 -14.78 -6.90
N SER A 15 44.14 -14.53 -5.58
CA SER A 15 44.46 -13.25 -4.94
C SER A 15 45.96 -12.90 -4.91
N GLN A 16 46.22 -11.59 -4.86
CA GLN A 16 47.42 -10.85 -4.40
C GLN A 16 48.41 -10.34 -5.47
N GLN A 17 48.41 -9.02 -5.68
CA GLN A 17 49.58 -8.17 -5.44
C GLN A 17 49.17 -6.69 -5.27
N ARG A 18 49.87 -6.01 -4.34
CA ARG A 18 49.66 -4.64 -3.86
C ARG A 18 50.31 -3.59 -4.78
N GLY A 19 49.67 -2.41 -4.88
CA GLY A 19 50.28 -1.12 -4.54
C GLY A 19 50.83 -0.22 -5.66
N HIS A 20 50.46 1.07 -5.56
CA HIS A 20 50.95 2.29 -6.24
C HIS A 20 50.54 2.47 -7.71
N ASP A 21 50.05 3.62 -8.20
CA ASP A 21 49.83 5.01 -7.75
C ASP A 21 48.69 5.59 -8.63
N LEU A 22 48.01 6.68 -8.22
CA LEU A 22 47.53 7.80 -9.05
C LEU A 22 46.62 8.75 -8.20
N PRO A 23 46.52 10.05 -8.54
CA PRO A 23 46.51 11.15 -7.57
C PRO A 23 45.13 11.78 -7.30
N GLU A 24 45.09 12.55 -6.22
CA GLU A 24 43.98 13.38 -5.74
C GLU A 24 43.43 14.34 -6.80
N GLY A 25 42.10 14.38 -6.93
CA GLY A 25 41.38 15.37 -7.71
C GLY A 25 39.99 15.62 -7.11
N GLN A 26 39.81 16.81 -6.55
CA GLN A 26 38.54 17.34 -6.04
C GLN A 26 37.45 17.33 -7.14
N LEU A 27 36.30 16.72 -6.86
CA LEU A 27 35.08 16.90 -7.66
C LEU A 27 34.22 17.99 -7.03
N ALA A 28 34.29 19.16 -7.63
CA ALA A 28 33.43 20.29 -7.34
C ALA A 28 32.01 20.05 -7.85
N VAL A 29 31.04 20.47 -7.03
CA VAL A 29 29.60 20.45 -7.29
C VAL A 29 29.25 21.52 -8.32
N GLU A 30 28.74 21.15 -9.48
CA GLU A 30 28.15 22.09 -10.44
C GLU A 30 26.63 22.23 -10.23
N SER A 31 26.23 23.47 -9.99
CA SER A 31 24.87 23.97 -9.91
C SER A 31 24.16 23.93 -11.27
N THR A 32 22.98 23.31 -11.34
CA THR A 32 22.16 23.26 -12.56
C THR A 32 21.20 24.44 -12.66
N THR A 33 21.36 25.22 -13.73
CA THR A 33 20.63 26.44 -14.06
C THR A 33 19.39 26.14 -14.92
N VAL A 34 18.29 26.83 -14.62
CA VAL A 34 16.98 26.76 -15.30
C VAL A 34 17.02 27.37 -16.71
N PRO A 35 16.43 26.75 -17.76
CA PRO A 35 16.28 27.40 -19.07
C PRO A 35 15.04 28.30 -19.14
N ARG A 36 15.26 29.56 -19.52
CA ARG A 36 14.24 30.57 -19.83
C ARG A 36 13.59 30.34 -21.21
N GLN A 37 12.30 30.66 -21.28
CA GLN A 37 11.46 30.78 -22.48
C GLN A 37 12.05 31.71 -23.54
N LYS A 38 11.90 31.35 -24.82
CA LYS A 38 12.06 32.25 -25.98
C LYS A 38 10.70 32.66 -26.54
N ALA A 39 10.50 33.97 -26.62
CA ALA A 39 9.40 34.62 -27.32
C ALA A 39 9.70 34.71 -28.84
N GLY A 40 8.66 34.60 -29.67
CA GLY A 40 8.66 34.91 -31.10
C GLY A 40 7.80 36.16 -31.39
N PRO A 41 8.06 36.89 -32.50
CA PRO A 41 7.77 38.32 -32.59
C PRO A 41 6.40 38.70 -33.18
N ARG A 42 5.99 39.93 -32.86
CA ARG A 42 4.78 40.63 -33.32
C ARG A 42 4.85 41.03 -34.80
N GLY A 43 3.69 40.98 -35.46
CA GLY A 43 3.34 41.77 -36.64
C GLY A 43 1.84 42.09 -36.60
N ALA A 44 1.45 43.33 -36.91
CA ALA A 44 0.08 43.87 -36.87
C ALA A 44 -0.20 44.61 -38.22
N PRO A 45 -1.35 45.30 -38.42
CA PRO A 45 -2.68 44.76 -38.75
C PRO A 45 -3.28 45.38 -40.05
N SER A 46 -4.37 44.82 -40.62
CA SER A 46 -5.29 45.61 -41.50
C SER A 46 -6.71 45.00 -41.67
N SER A 47 -7.70 45.77 -41.21
CA SER A 47 -9.08 46.08 -41.69
C SER A 47 -9.89 45.20 -42.68
N GLY A 48 -11.18 44.95 -42.30
CA GLY A 48 -12.48 45.08 -43.05
C GLY A 48 -12.67 44.40 -44.43
N THR A 49 -13.81 43.82 -44.87
CA THR A 49 -15.27 44.05 -44.65
C THR A 49 -16.09 42.92 -45.36
N ASP A 50 -17.27 42.56 -44.80
CA ASP A 50 -18.58 42.17 -45.39
C ASP A 50 -18.82 41.10 -46.51
N THR A 51 -19.48 39.99 -46.09
CA THR A 51 -20.71 39.27 -46.59
C THR A 51 -20.91 38.80 -48.07
N PRO A 52 -22.00 38.07 -48.44
CA PRO A 52 -22.34 36.65 -48.13
C PRO A 52 -22.82 35.84 -49.39
N THR A 53 -22.87 34.48 -49.34
CA THR A 53 -23.68 33.51 -50.17
C THR A 53 -23.02 32.11 -50.05
N ASP A 54 -23.64 30.93 -50.10
CA ASP A 54 -24.93 30.45 -50.59
C ASP A 54 -25.26 29.08 -49.97
N HIS A 55 -26.50 28.66 -50.15
CA HIS A 55 -27.15 27.42 -49.70
C HIS A 55 -26.51 26.10 -50.16
N SER A 56 -26.56 25.05 -49.32
CA SER A 56 -26.78 23.67 -49.78
C SER A 56 -27.18 22.73 -48.63
N THR A 57 -28.30 22.06 -48.86
CA THR A 57 -28.98 20.99 -48.12
C THR A 57 -28.13 19.73 -47.89
N PHE A 58 -28.14 19.17 -46.67
CA PHE A 58 -27.94 17.73 -46.48
C PHE A 58 -28.92 17.15 -45.45
N THR A 59 -29.66 16.17 -45.94
CA THR A 59 -30.67 15.33 -45.32
C THR A 59 -30.09 14.33 -44.31
N SER A 60 -30.76 14.23 -43.15
CA SER A 60 -31.10 13.00 -42.41
C SER A 60 -30.04 11.87 -42.29
N THR A 61 -29.30 11.88 -41.18
CA THR A 61 -28.73 10.68 -40.53
C THR A 61 -28.91 10.71 -39.00
N ALA A 62 -29.99 11.31 -38.52
CA ALA A 62 -30.27 11.49 -37.08
C ALA A 62 -31.01 10.30 -36.41
N ALA A 63 -31.00 9.11 -36.99
CA ALA A 63 -31.87 8.01 -36.55
C ALA A 63 -31.15 6.74 -36.01
N VAL A 64 -29.84 6.77 -35.77
CA VAL A 64 -29.11 5.59 -35.21
C VAL A 64 -28.28 5.92 -33.96
N ALA A 65 -28.41 7.13 -33.40
CA ALA A 65 -27.65 7.55 -32.21
C ALA A 65 -28.51 7.71 -30.94
N ALA A 66 -29.78 7.32 -30.97
CA ALA A 66 -30.72 7.57 -29.88
C ALA A 66 -31.39 6.26 -29.41
N ASP A 67 -30.60 5.30 -28.92
CA ASP A 67 -31.13 4.19 -28.11
C ASP A 67 -30.13 3.62 -27.09
N ARG A 68 -29.14 4.42 -26.66
CA ARG A 68 -28.19 4.02 -25.60
C ARG A 68 -28.33 4.83 -24.31
N SER A 69 -29.39 5.59 -24.15
CA SER A 69 -29.62 6.43 -22.98
C SER A 69 -30.88 6.01 -22.22
N SER A 70 -30.81 4.93 -21.43
CA SER A 70 -31.67 4.72 -20.24
C SER A 70 -31.41 3.46 -19.41
N HIS A 71 -30.52 2.54 -19.82
CA HIS A 71 -30.03 1.52 -18.90
C HIS A 71 -28.93 2.14 -18.03
N ALA A 72 -29.16 2.23 -16.72
CA ALA A 72 -28.05 2.38 -15.79
C ALA A 72 -27.10 1.20 -16.06
N GLU A 73 -26.00 1.44 -16.78
CA GLU A 73 -25.05 0.39 -17.12
C GLU A 73 -24.62 -0.30 -15.82
N GLN A 74 -24.83 -1.62 -15.81
CA GLN A 74 -24.49 -2.47 -14.68
C GLN A 74 -22.99 -2.33 -14.41
N ASP A 75 -22.59 -2.14 -13.14
CA ASP A 75 -21.18 -1.99 -12.78
C ASP A 75 -20.40 -3.23 -13.28
N PRO A 76 -19.32 -3.06 -14.07
CA PRO A 76 -18.52 -4.20 -14.56
C PRO A 76 -18.05 -5.17 -13.46
N LEU A 77 -17.89 -4.68 -12.22
CA LEU A 77 -17.54 -5.51 -11.07
C LEU A 77 -18.65 -6.52 -10.68
N ASP A 78 -19.89 -6.27 -11.10
CA ASP A 78 -21.03 -7.15 -10.87
C ASP A 78 -21.15 -8.27 -11.90
N HIS A 79 -20.28 -8.29 -12.92
CA HIS A 79 -20.33 -9.30 -13.97
C HIS A 79 -20.32 -10.71 -13.34
N PRO A 80 -21.25 -11.63 -13.70
CA PRO A 80 -21.40 -12.92 -13.04
C PRO A 80 -20.16 -13.83 -13.16
N ASP A 81 -19.45 -13.74 -14.27
CA ASP A 81 -18.11 -14.33 -14.44
C ASP A 81 -17.07 -13.55 -13.59
N PRO A 82 -16.47 -14.19 -12.56
CA PRO A 82 -15.44 -13.57 -11.73
C PRO A 82 -14.20 -13.10 -12.50
N PHE A 83 -13.87 -13.76 -13.62
CA PHE A 83 -12.70 -13.37 -14.42
C PHE A 83 -12.92 -12.03 -15.10
N LYS A 84 -14.09 -11.81 -15.71
CA LYS A 84 -14.42 -10.52 -16.32
C LYS A 84 -14.52 -9.39 -15.30
N ALA A 85 -15.07 -9.67 -14.10
CA ALA A 85 -15.08 -8.69 -13.01
C ALA A 85 -13.65 -8.33 -12.54
N ALA A 86 -12.78 -9.33 -12.42
CA ALA A 86 -11.37 -9.14 -12.06
C ALA A 86 -10.59 -8.39 -13.15
N ASP A 87 -10.83 -8.71 -14.42
CA ASP A 87 -10.22 -8.03 -15.55
C ASP A 87 -10.61 -6.55 -15.58
N SER A 88 -11.90 -6.23 -15.41
CA SER A 88 -12.35 -4.85 -15.31
C SER A 88 -11.68 -4.09 -14.15
N ALA A 89 -11.55 -4.72 -12.98
CA ALA A 89 -10.83 -4.13 -11.84
C ALA A 89 -9.34 -3.88 -12.16
N GLY A 90 -8.69 -4.83 -12.83
CA GLY A 90 -7.29 -4.70 -13.27
C GLY A 90 -7.11 -3.57 -14.28
N THR A 91 -7.98 -3.51 -15.28
CA THR A 91 -8.02 -2.46 -16.31
C THR A 91 -8.24 -1.09 -15.68
N GLU A 92 -9.23 -0.93 -14.80
CA GLU A 92 -9.50 0.35 -14.13
C GLU A 92 -8.30 0.80 -13.28
N ASN A 93 -7.62 -0.10 -12.59
CA ASN A 93 -6.41 0.22 -11.84
C ASN A 93 -5.26 0.71 -12.73
N LEU A 94 -5.03 0.07 -13.88
CA LEU A 94 -4.02 0.50 -14.86
C LEU A 94 -4.34 1.90 -15.42
N LEU A 95 -5.60 2.12 -15.81
CA LEU A 95 -6.07 3.41 -16.32
C LEU A 95 -5.96 4.51 -15.26
N ARG A 96 -6.30 4.22 -14.00
CA ARG A 96 -6.12 5.17 -12.88
C ARG A 96 -4.65 5.50 -12.65
N CYS A 97 -3.77 4.50 -12.64
CA CYS A 97 -2.33 4.72 -12.51
C CYS A 97 -1.83 5.61 -13.64
N TRP A 98 -2.14 5.26 -14.89
CA TRP A 98 -1.72 6.03 -16.06
C TRP A 98 -2.25 7.47 -16.03
N THR A 99 -3.54 7.66 -15.74
CA THR A 99 -4.19 8.97 -15.67
C THR A 99 -3.53 9.86 -14.64
N ARG A 100 -3.29 9.34 -13.43
CA ARG A 100 -2.64 10.07 -12.35
C ARG A 100 -1.16 10.33 -12.65
N GLU A 101 -0.43 9.32 -13.11
CA GLU A 101 1.02 9.39 -13.27
C GLU A 101 1.45 10.28 -14.44
N ASN A 102 0.54 10.51 -15.40
CA ASN A 102 0.71 11.45 -16.50
C ASN A 102 -0.07 12.77 -16.33
N ASP A 103 -0.70 13.00 -15.17
CA ASP A 103 -1.50 14.20 -14.85
C ASP A 103 -2.52 14.55 -15.96
N LEU A 104 -3.22 13.52 -16.48
CA LEU A 104 -4.13 13.71 -17.61
C LEU A 104 -5.32 14.61 -17.21
N PRO A 105 -5.71 15.56 -18.07
CA PRO A 105 -6.82 16.45 -17.77
C PRO A 105 -8.17 15.74 -17.89
N ARG A 106 -9.19 16.30 -17.25
CA ARG A 106 -10.58 15.87 -17.43
C ARG A 106 -10.98 15.96 -18.92
N PRO A 107 -11.57 14.91 -19.52
CA PRO A 107 -12.06 15.00 -20.89
C PRO A 107 -13.20 16.01 -21.02
N ALA A 108 -13.31 16.66 -22.18
CA ALA A 108 -14.38 17.62 -22.49
C ALA A 108 -15.76 16.96 -22.57
N GLY A 109 -15.82 15.66 -22.91
CA GLY A 109 -17.04 14.85 -22.95
C GLY A 109 -17.01 13.69 -21.95
N SER A 110 -17.81 12.66 -22.21
CA SER A 110 -17.84 11.43 -21.39
C SER A 110 -16.72 10.44 -21.72
N THR A 111 -15.95 10.68 -22.78
CA THR A 111 -14.89 9.76 -23.24
C THR A 111 -13.52 10.34 -22.97
N LEU A 112 -12.68 9.61 -22.24
CA LEU A 112 -11.24 9.87 -22.13
C LEU A 112 -10.53 9.20 -23.31
N ARG A 113 -9.67 9.95 -23.99
CA ARG A 113 -8.76 9.44 -25.03
C ARG A 113 -7.34 9.42 -24.48
N ILE A 114 -6.71 8.25 -24.47
CA ILE A 114 -5.32 8.04 -24.07
C ILE A 114 -4.50 7.75 -25.33
N PRO A 115 -3.71 8.71 -25.83
CA PRO A 115 -2.86 8.48 -27.00
C PRO A 115 -1.75 7.49 -26.69
N LEU A 116 -1.48 6.58 -27.63
CA LEU A 116 -0.44 5.56 -27.56
C LEU A 116 0.46 5.65 -28.82
N PRO A 117 1.32 6.69 -28.92
CA PRO A 117 2.14 6.95 -30.10
C PRO A 117 3.11 5.82 -30.45
N ALA A 118 3.73 5.13 -29.48
CA ALA A 118 4.62 4.00 -29.75
C ALA A 118 3.88 2.79 -30.32
N SER A 119 2.57 2.74 -30.12
CA SER A 119 1.65 1.74 -30.66
C SER A 119 0.89 2.21 -31.91
N GLY A 120 1.01 3.48 -32.30
CA GLY A 120 0.32 4.06 -33.45
C GLY A 120 -1.20 4.12 -33.32
N THR A 121 -1.73 4.18 -32.10
CA THR A 121 -3.18 4.14 -31.81
C THR A 121 -3.53 4.97 -30.56
N ALA A 122 -4.74 4.84 -30.04
CA ALA A 122 -5.17 5.39 -28.77
C ALA A 122 -6.17 4.45 -28.09
N LEU A 123 -6.26 4.49 -26.77
CA LEU A 123 -7.40 3.92 -26.04
C LEU A 123 -8.49 4.99 -25.94
N THR A 124 -9.73 4.60 -26.16
CA THR A 124 -10.91 5.41 -25.85
C THR A 124 -11.72 4.71 -24.77
N VAL A 125 -12.04 5.43 -23.70
CA VAL A 125 -12.70 4.86 -22.52
C VAL A 125 -13.81 5.77 -22.01
N GLN A 126 -14.98 5.21 -21.74
CA GLN A 126 -16.07 5.96 -21.09
C GLN A 126 -15.69 6.27 -19.64
N VAL A 127 -15.98 7.48 -19.20
CA VAL A 127 -15.76 7.97 -17.84
C VAL A 127 -17.09 8.00 -17.11
N ALA A 128 -17.33 7.01 -16.27
CA ALA A 128 -18.52 6.93 -15.43
C ALA A 128 -18.44 7.88 -14.22
N HIS A 129 -17.21 8.17 -13.74
CA HIS A 129 -16.94 9.15 -12.69
C HIS A 129 -15.55 9.75 -12.87
N TRP A 130 -15.45 11.08 -12.91
CA TRP A 130 -14.17 11.78 -12.90
C TRP A 130 -13.89 12.34 -11.50
N SER A 131 -12.92 11.77 -10.81
CA SER A 131 -12.54 12.14 -9.45
C SER A 131 -11.41 13.17 -9.45
N PRO A 132 -11.56 14.33 -8.78
CA PRO A 132 -10.44 15.25 -8.51
C PRO A 132 -9.30 14.62 -7.70
N THR A 133 -9.58 13.54 -6.96
CA THR A 133 -8.60 12.85 -6.10
C THR A 133 -8.03 11.57 -6.73
N GLY A 134 -8.33 11.31 -8.02
CA GLY A 134 -7.75 10.21 -8.78
C GLY A 134 -8.53 8.87 -8.70
N TRP A 135 -9.63 8.80 -7.94
CA TRP A 135 -10.51 7.63 -7.85
C TRP A 135 -11.54 7.60 -8.99
N HIS A 136 -11.08 7.74 -10.23
CA HIS A 136 -11.95 7.72 -11.40
C HIS A 136 -12.71 6.39 -11.53
N ARG A 137 -13.90 6.40 -12.15
CA ARG A 137 -14.57 5.18 -12.62
C ARG A 137 -14.59 5.15 -14.13
N PHE A 138 -14.07 4.07 -14.69
CA PHE A 138 -13.91 3.88 -16.13
C PHE A 138 -14.74 2.70 -16.60
N GLY A 139 -15.31 2.82 -17.79
CA GLY A 139 -15.83 1.68 -18.54
C GLY A 139 -14.70 0.86 -19.16
N THR A 140 -15.05 -0.14 -19.96
CA THR A 140 -14.06 -0.93 -20.70
C THR A 140 -13.45 -0.09 -21.83
N PRO A 141 -12.11 -0.02 -21.96
CA PRO A 141 -11.47 0.72 -23.05
C PRO A 141 -11.59 -0.03 -24.38
N VAL A 142 -11.66 0.72 -25.48
CA VAL A 142 -11.58 0.20 -26.85
C VAL A 142 -10.44 0.88 -27.61
N LEU A 143 -9.85 0.18 -28.57
CA LEU A 143 -8.84 0.77 -29.47
C LEU A 143 -9.52 1.77 -30.41
N GLU A 144 -8.89 2.94 -30.58
CA GLU A 144 -9.31 3.93 -31.55
C GLU A 144 -9.24 3.34 -32.96
N ASN A 145 -10.32 3.50 -33.72
CA ASN A 145 -10.52 2.91 -35.05
C ASN A 145 -10.63 1.37 -35.10
N ALA A 146 -10.91 0.71 -33.97
CA ALA A 146 -11.24 -0.71 -33.98
C ALA A 146 -12.49 -0.97 -34.86
N PRO A 147 -12.51 -2.05 -35.66
CA PRO A 147 -13.70 -2.42 -36.42
C PRO A 147 -14.93 -2.60 -35.53
N VAL A 148 -16.12 -2.35 -36.08
CA VAL A 148 -17.37 -2.64 -35.37
C VAL A 148 -17.40 -4.11 -34.97
N GLY A 149 -17.62 -4.38 -33.68
CA GLY A 149 -17.62 -5.74 -33.13
C GLY A 149 -16.25 -6.27 -32.71
N ALA A 150 -15.18 -5.47 -32.80
CA ALA A 150 -13.91 -5.80 -32.17
C ALA A 150 -14.10 -5.96 -30.64
N PRO A 151 -13.37 -6.90 -30.02
CA PRO A 151 -13.43 -7.06 -28.56
C PRO A 151 -12.88 -5.81 -27.87
N ASP A 152 -13.43 -5.52 -26.70
CA ASP A 152 -12.88 -4.51 -25.82
C ASP A 152 -11.46 -4.92 -25.35
N VAL A 153 -10.70 -3.94 -24.85
CA VAL A 153 -9.30 -4.13 -24.46
C VAL A 153 -9.23 -4.56 -23.00
N ASP A 154 -8.74 -5.78 -22.76
CA ASP A 154 -8.57 -6.37 -21.43
C ASP A 154 -7.33 -5.82 -20.68
N ALA A 155 -7.18 -6.18 -19.41
CA ALA A 155 -6.14 -5.64 -18.54
C ALA A 155 -4.72 -5.98 -19.04
N VAL A 156 -4.55 -7.20 -19.59
CA VAL A 156 -3.28 -7.68 -20.13
C VAL A 156 -2.88 -6.88 -21.37
N THR A 157 -3.84 -6.61 -22.25
CA THR A 157 -3.63 -5.81 -23.46
C THR A 157 -3.37 -4.35 -23.12
N VAL A 158 -4.12 -3.77 -22.16
CA VAL A 158 -3.81 -2.42 -21.64
C VAL A 158 -2.39 -2.39 -21.08
N ALA A 159 -1.99 -3.36 -20.26
CA ALA A 159 -0.65 -3.42 -19.70
C ALA A 159 0.43 -3.50 -20.79
N ALA A 160 0.22 -4.30 -21.83
CA ALA A 160 1.15 -4.43 -22.94
C ALA A 160 1.28 -3.14 -23.75
N LEU A 161 0.17 -2.45 -24.02
CA LEU A 161 0.15 -1.16 -24.71
C LEU A 161 0.85 -0.08 -23.87
N LEU A 162 0.49 0.07 -22.60
CA LEU A 162 1.11 1.06 -21.71
C LEU A 162 2.62 0.79 -21.52
N SER A 163 3.02 -0.49 -21.48
CA SER A 163 4.43 -0.87 -21.41
C SER A 163 5.23 -0.41 -22.62
N ARG A 164 4.65 -0.46 -23.82
CA ARG A 164 5.31 -0.01 -25.06
C ARG A 164 5.53 1.50 -25.11
N GLU A 165 4.68 2.27 -24.43
CA GLU A 165 4.82 3.72 -24.34
C GLU A 165 5.94 4.14 -23.37
N CYS A 166 6.54 3.20 -22.64
CA CYS A 166 7.71 3.46 -21.79
C CYS A 166 8.99 2.96 -22.49
N GLU A 167 10.03 3.78 -22.52
CA GLU A 167 11.27 3.55 -23.29
C GLU A 167 12.15 2.37 -22.79
N ARG A 168 11.70 1.54 -21.84
CA ARG A 168 12.53 0.51 -21.17
C ARG A 168 11.95 -0.90 -21.25
N ASN A 169 12.84 -1.89 -21.33
CA ASN A 169 12.58 -3.33 -21.53
C ASN A 169 11.88 -4.09 -20.35
N ALA A 170 11.23 -3.41 -19.41
CA ALA A 170 10.54 -4.05 -18.28
C ALA A 170 9.08 -4.45 -18.57
N GLY A 171 8.60 -4.23 -19.80
CA GLY A 171 7.19 -4.44 -20.17
C GLY A 171 6.71 -5.88 -19.99
N THR A 172 7.57 -6.88 -20.18
CA THR A 172 7.20 -8.30 -20.07
C THR A 172 6.89 -8.72 -18.62
N ASP A 173 7.65 -8.23 -17.63
CA ASP A 173 7.38 -8.48 -16.21
C ASP A 173 6.06 -7.83 -15.76
N LEU A 174 5.80 -6.58 -16.18
CA LEU A 174 4.54 -5.91 -15.86
C LEU A 174 3.33 -6.70 -16.39
N VAL A 175 3.36 -7.11 -17.66
CA VAL A 175 2.27 -7.87 -18.29
C VAL A 175 2.02 -9.19 -17.56
N ALA A 176 3.07 -9.94 -17.23
CA ALA A 176 2.95 -11.20 -16.49
C ALA A 176 2.34 -10.99 -15.10
N ARG A 177 2.76 -9.93 -14.39
CA ARG A 177 2.22 -9.59 -13.06
C ARG A 177 0.79 -9.06 -13.11
N VAL A 178 0.38 -8.41 -14.20
CA VAL A 178 -1.02 -8.01 -14.41
C VAL A 178 -1.88 -9.25 -14.59
N ALA A 179 -1.48 -10.18 -15.46
CA ALA A 179 -2.18 -11.44 -15.66
C ALA A 179 -2.30 -12.24 -14.33
N ASP A 180 -1.22 -12.34 -13.56
CA ASP A 180 -1.24 -12.99 -12.25
C ASP A 180 -2.18 -12.29 -11.25
N SER A 181 -2.14 -10.95 -11.20
CA SER A 181 -3.04 -10.16 -10.34
C SER A 181 -4.51 -10.34 -10.71
N VAL A 182 -4.85 -10.36 -12.00
CA VAL A 182 -6.23 -10.60 -12.48
C VAL A 182 -6.68 -12.01 -12.11
N ARG A 183 -5.85 -13.03 -12.35
CA ARG A 183 -6.14 -14.42 -12.00
C ARG A 183 -6.42 -14.59 -10.50
N HIS A 184 -5.57 -14.04 -9.63
CA HIS A 184 -5.80 -14.08 -8.18
C HIS A 184 -7.07 -13.34 -7.78
N THR A 185 -7.31 -12.15 -8.35
CA THR A 185 -8.53 -11.37 -8.09
C THR A 185 -9.78 -12.15 -8.50
N ALA A 186 -9.76 -12.85 -9.63
CA ALA A 186 -10.86 -13.71 -10.08
C ALA A 186 -11.15 -14.83 -9.07
N THR A 187 -10.10 -15.50 -8.59
CA THR A 187 -10.21 -16.52 -7.54
C THR A 187 -10.80 -15.95 -6.24
N PHE A 188 -10.39 -14.74 -5.84
CA PHE A 188 -10.90 -14.09 -4.62
C PHE A 188 -12.36 -13.68 -4.75
N ILE A 189 -12.74 -13.09 -5.89
CA ILE A 189 -14.14 -12.77 -6.19
C ILE A 189 -14.97 -14.06 -6.19
N ALA A 190 -14.53 -15.11 -6.87
CA ALA A 190 -15.23 -16.40 -6.89
C ALA A 190 -15.41 -16.98 -5.48
N GLY A 191 -14.36 -16.95 -4.66
CA GLY A 191 -14.41 -17.37 -3.25
C GLY A 191 -15.43 -16.57 -2.44
N ARG A 192 -15.36 -15.23 -2.49
CA ARG A 192 -16.24 -14.35 -1.73
C ARG A 192 -17.69 -14.35 -2.20
N ARG A 193 -17.95 -14.66 -3.47
CA ARG A 193 -19.30 -14.86 -3.98
C ARG A 193 -19.93 -16.17 -3.46
N ARG A 194 -19.12 -17.23 -3.27
CA ARG A 194 -19.58 -18.49 -2.66
C ARG A 194 -19.81 -18.39 -1.16
N THR A 195 -18.95 -17.66 -0.44
CA THR A 195 -19.03 -17.50 1.02
C THR A 195 -19.01 -16.01 1.42
N PRO A 196 -20.11 -15.26 1.19
CA PRO A 196 -20.12 -13.81 1.37
C PRO A 196 -20.02 -13.39 2.84
N THR A 197 -20.68 -14.11 3.74
CA THR A 197 -20.70 -13.84 5.19
C THR A 197 -19.43 -14.30 5.86
N ALA A 198 -18.92 -13.52 6.82
CA ALA A 198 -17.79 -13.94 7.65
C ALA A 198 -18.18 -15.14 8.53
N PRO A 199 -17.24 -16.04 8.87
CA PRO A 199 -17.48 -17.07 9.86
C PRO A 199 -17.86 -16.45 11.22
N PRO A 200 -18.78 -17.03 12.00
CA PRO A 200 -19.21 -16.48 13.29
C PRO A 200 -18.07 -16.29 14.31
N GLU A 201 -17.01 -17.09 14.20
CA GLU A 201 -15.84 -17.07 15.07
C GLU A 201 -14.82 -15.96 14.74
N ALA A 202 -14.96 -15.30 13.58
CA ALA A 202 -14.06 -14.22 13.19
C ALA A 202 -14.42 -12.93 13.93
N ASP A 203 -13.44 -12.33 14.60
CA ASP A 203 -13.62 -10.99 15.17
C ASP A 203 -13.75 -9.91 14.07
N LEU A 204 -14.23 -8.73 14.48
CA LEU A 204 -14.50 -7.63 13.55
C LEU A 204 -13.23 -7.08 12.91
N PHE A 205 -12.12 -7.07 13.65
CA PHE A 205 -10.80 -6.67 13.15
C PHE A 205 -10.33 -7.60 12.02
N LEU A 206 -10.37 -8.91 12.23
CA LEU A 206 -9.97 -9.90 11.23
C LEU A 206 -10.86 -9.81 9.99
N THR A 207 -12.16 -9.65 10.18
CA THR A 207 -13.11 -9.48 9.07
C THR A 207 -12.77 -8.26 8.22
N ALA A 208 -12.33 -7.16 8.85
CA ALA A 208 -11.85 -5.97 8.16
C ALA A 208 -10.52 -6.20 7.42
N GLU A 209 -9.56 -6.90 8.03
CA GLU A 209 -8.30 -7.23 7.38
C GLU A 209 -8.46 -8.13 6.15
N GLN A 210 -9.50 -8.95 6.13
CA GLN A 210 -9.85 -9.88 5.06
C GLN A 210 -10.85 -9.30 4.04
N SER A 211 -11.15 -8.00 4.08
CA SER A 211 -12.13 -7.37 3.18
C SER A 211 -11.53 -6.81 1.88
N LEU A 212 -10.20 -6.61 1.84
CA LEU A 212 -9.51 -5.95 0.72
C LEU A 212 -9.35 -6.90 -0.48
N VAL A 213 -10.44 -7.26 -1.15
CA VAL A 213 -10.47 -8.27 -2.24
C VAL A 213 -9.76 -7.80 -3.51
N LEU A 214 -9.95 -6.53 -3.91
CA LEU A 214 -9.39 -5.98 -5.15
C LEU A 214 -7.99 -5.37 -4.96
N GLY A 215 -7.62 -5.07 -3.71
CA GLY A 215 -6.30 -4.51 -3.38
C GLY A 215 -6.23 -2.99 -3.59
N HIS A 216 -5.02 -2.47 -3.72
CA HIS A 216 -4.79 -1.03 -3.82
C HIS A 216 -5.28 -0.47 -5.18
N PRO A 217 -6.25 0.47 -5.20
CA PRO A 217 -6.94 0.91 -6.43
C PRO A 217 -6.08 1.78 -7.37
N LEU A 218 -4.91 2.21 -6.86
CA LEU A 218 -3.95 3.05 -7.55
C LEU A 218 -2.58 2.34 -7.65
N HIS A 219 -2.61 1.05 -7.95
CA HIS A 219 -1.43 0.21 -8.16
C HIS A 219 -1.72 -0.76 -9.31
N PRO A 220 -0.77 -1.01 -10.24
CA PRO A 220 -1.05 -1.75 -11.48
C PRO A 220 -1.34 -3.24 -11.26
N THR A 221 -0.85 -3.80 -10.16
CA THR A 221 -0.78 -5.25 -9.92
C THR A 221 -0.99 -5.55 -8.43
N PRO A 222 -2.13 -5.13 -7.85
CA PRO A 222 -2.30 -5.09 -6.39
C PRO A 222 -2.45 -6.48 -5.76
N LYS A 223 -2.75 -7.51 -6.56
CA LYS A 223 -2.95 -8.90 -6.12
C LYS A 223 -1.99 -9.89 -6.78
N SER A 224 -0.94 -9.41 -7.45
CA SER A 224 0.12 -10.32 -7.88
C SER A 224 0.86 -10.88 -6.66
N ARG A 225 1.07 -12.19 -6.68
CA ARG A 225 1.74 -12.98 -5.64
C ARG A 225 2.62 -14.04 -6.29
N GLU A 226 3.44 -13.58 -7.22
CA GLU A 226 4.40 -14.41 -7.93
C GLU A 226 5.22 -15.25 -6.93
N GLY A 227 5.22 -16.57 -7.12
CA GLY A 227 5.89 -17.54 -6.25
C GLY A 227 4.95 -18.36 -5.35
N LEU A 228 3.67 -17.98 -5.23
CA LEU A 228 2.67 -18.84 -4.58
C LEU A 228 2.01 -19.77 -5.60
N SER A 229 1.91 -21.06 -5.26
CA SER A 229 1.03 -22.00 -5.95
C SER A 229 -0.45 -21.72 -5.66
N GLU A 230 -1.34 -22.41 -6.37
CA GLU A 230 -2.78 -22.27 -6.17
C GLU A 230 -3.23 -22.73 -4.78
N SER A 231 -2.69 -23.85 -4.29
CA SER A 231 -3.01 -24.36 -2.94
C SER A 231 -2.51 -23.42 -1.85
N GLU A 232 -1.32 -22.86 -2.01
CA GLU A 232 -0.75 -21.87 -1.09
C GLU A 232 -1.54 -20.56 -1.13
N THR A 233 -2.03 -20.16 -2.30
CA THR A 233 -2.94 -19.03 -2.42
C THR A 233 -4.20 -19.22 -1.58
N LEU A 234 -4.78 -20.44 -1.54
CA LEU A 234 -5.95 -20.70 -0.70
C LEU A 234 -5.65 -20.52 0.80
N LEU A 235 -4.48 -20.98 1.25
CA LEU A 235 -4.10 -20.99 2.67
C LEU A 235 -3.61 -19.63 3.16
N TYR A 236 -2.83 -18.92 2.35
CA TYR A 236 -2.09 -17.73 2.77
C TYR A 236 -2.78 -16.41 2.39
N SER A 237 -3.88 -16.46 1.62
CA SER A 237 -4.59 -15.25 1.19
C SER A 237 -5.62 -14.78 2.22
N PRO A 238 -5.54 -13.53 2.72
CA PRO A 238 -6.59 -12.96 3.57
C PRO A 238 -7.94 -12.88 2.85
N GLU A 239 -7.95 -12.67 1.54
CA GLU A 239 -9.18 -12.50 0.75
C GLU A 239 -10.03 -13.78 0.71
N LEU A 240 -9.40 -14.95 0.88
CA LEU A 240 -10.07 -16.24 0.94
C LEU A 240 -10.33 -16.71 2.37
N ARG A 241 -10.04 -15.84 3.35
CA ARG A 241 -10.07 -16.17 4.78
C ARG A 241 -9.19 -17.37 5.10
N GLY A 242 -8.04 -17.43 4.44
CA GLY A 242 -7.03 -18.45 4.66
C GLY A 242 -6.58 -18.50 6.12
N SER A 243 -6.00 -19.62 6.51
CA SER A 243 -5.38 -19.80 7.82
C SER A 243 -4.39 -20.96 7.75
N PHE A 244 -3.43 -21.01 8.65
CA PHE A 244 -2.40 -22.07 8.71
C PHE A 244 -1.78 -22.18 10.10
N PRO A 245 -1.33 -23.38 10.53
CA PRO A 245 -0.40 -23.47 11.65
C PRO A 245 0.93 -22.81 11.27
N LEU A 246 1.62 -22.22 12.24
CA LEU A 246 2.97 -21.69 12.02
C LEU A 246 3.95 -22.85 11.82
N HIS A 247 5.02 -22.59 11.09
CA HIS A 247 6.17 -23.49 11.02
C HIS A 247 7.17 -23.09 12.11
N TRP A 248 7.72 -24.06 12.84
CA TRP A 248 8.60 -23.77 13.97
C TRP A 248 10.02 -24.30 13.71
N MET A 249 10.99 -23.51 14.15
CA MET A 249 12.39 -23.89 14.25
C MET A 249 12.82 -23.85 15.72
N ALA A 250 13.73 -24.73 16.12
CA ALA A 250 14.51 -24.53 17.34
C ALA A 250 15.83 -23.84 16.97
N VAL A 251 16.15 -22.76 17.66
CA VAL A 251 17.35 -21.93 17.41
C VAL A 251 18.27 -22.02 18.62
N ASP A 252 19.51 -22.43 18.41
CA ASP A 252 20.52 -22.40 19.46
C ASP A 252 20.79 -20.97 19.95
N ARG A 253 20.91 -20.79 21.26
CA ARG A 253 21.09 -19.47 21.87
C ARG A 253 22.33 -18.71 21.41
N SER A 254 23.35 -19.40 20.88
CA SER A 254 24.57 -18.75 20.36
C SER A 254 24.34 -17.99 19.05
N VAL A 255 23.29 -18.33 18.30
CA VAL A 255 22.91 -17.69 17.03
C VAL A 255 21.57 -16.96 17.10
N LEU A 256 20.95 -16.93 18.28
CA LEU A 256 19.70 -16.20 18.51
C LEU A 256 19.99 -14.70 18.66
N ALA A 257 19.37 -13.90 17.81
CA ALA A 257 19.29 -12.47 17.99
C ALA A 257 17.88 -12.09 18.48
N THR A 258 17.79 -11.29 19.54
CA THR A 258 16.49 -10.86 20.07
C THR A 258 16.60 -9.54 20.82
N GLU A 259 15.51 -8.78 20.81
CA GLU A 259 15.30 -7.64 21.68
C GLU A 259 13.84 -7.64 22.16
N SER A 260 13.61 -7.17 23.39
CA SER A 260 12.27 -6.90 23.86
C SER A 260 12.24 -5.65 24.75
N SER A 261 11.35 -4.75 24.40
CA SER A 261 10.87 -3.66 25.24
C SER A 261 9.44 -3.90 25.74
N TRP A 262 8.89 -5.11 25.51
CA TRP A 262 7.55 -5.48 25.95
C TRP A 262 7.50 -5.50 27.48
N THR A 263 6.51 -4.87 28.10
CA THR A 263 6.37 -4.92 29.57
C THR A 263 5.03 -5.49 30.03
N LYS A 264 5.06 -6.31 31.08
CA LYS A 264 3.87 -6.78 31.81
C LYS A 264 4.06 -6.47 33.30
N ALA A 265 3.08 -5.80 33.91
CA ALA A 265 3.16 -5.37 35.31
C ALA A 265 4.47 -4.63 35.66
N GLY A 266 4.88 -3.70 34.79
CA GLY A 266 6.09 -2.88 34.98
C GLY A 266 7.42 -3.56 34.71
N ARG A 267 7.45 -4.87 34.39
CA ARG A 267 8.68 -5.62 34.10
C ARG A 267 8.79 -5.98 32.62
N THR A 268 9.99 -5.90 32.07
CA THR A 268 10.29 -6.35 30.70
C THR A 268 10.10 -7.86 30.59
N VAL A 269 9.40 -8.30 29.54
CA VAL A 269 9.15 -9.70 29.22
C VAL A 269 10.04 -10.09 28.04
N PRO A 270 10.90 -11.11 28.14
CA PRO A 270 11.69 -11.60 27.00
C PRO A 270 10.82 -12.04 25.83
N ALA A 271 11.31 -11.90 24.60
CA ALA A 271 10.53 -12.18 23.39
C ALA A 271 10.14 -13.68 23.30
N GLU A 272 11.02 -14.56 23.75
CA GLU A 272 10.82 -16.01 23.83
C GLU A 272 9.67 -16.37 24.79
N ALA A 273 9.58 -15.64 25.91
CA ALA A 273 8.52 -15.85 26.90
C ALA A 273 7.13 -15.43 26.38
N LEU A 274 7.09 -14.48 25.43
CA LEU A 274 5.85 -14.11 24.73
C LEU A 274 5.39 -15.19 23.76
N LEU A 275 6.32 -15.95 23.17
CA LEU A 275 6.04 -17.04 22.24
C LEU A 275 5.76 -18.38 22.92
N ALA A 276 6.29 -18.62 24.13
CA ALA A 276 6.14 -19.88 24.85
C ALA A 276 4.69 -20.41 24.94
N PRO A 277 3.65 -19.59 25.19
CA PRO A 277 2.26 -20.06 25.18
C PRO A 277 1.79 -20.63 23.84
N HIS A 278 2.41 -20.22 22.73
CA HIS A 278 2.07 -20.66 21.37
C HIS A 278 2.93 -21.85 20.89
N ALA A 279 4.03 -22.14 21.59
CA ALA A 279 4.95 -23.23 21.32
C ALA A 279 4.67 -24.48 22.18
N GLY A 280 3.55 -24.51 22.91
CA GLY A 280 3.20 -25.61 23.82
C GLY A 280 3.15 -26.97 23.10
N GLY A 281 3.80 -27.97 23.68
CA GLY A 281 3.89 -29.33 23.12
C GLY A 281 5.05 -29.55 22.14
N LEU A 282 5.83 -28.52 21.80
CA LEU A 282 7.09 -28.70 21.07
C LEU A 282 8.18 -29.25 21.98
N SER A 283 8.87 -30.28 21.51
CA SER A 283 10.09 -30.80 22.15
C SER A 283 11.29 -30.03 21.61
N LEU A 284 11.83 -29.12 22.42
CA LEU A 284 13.00 -28.31 22.05
C LEU A 284 14.30 -29.01 22.51
N PRO A 285 15.33 -29.09 21.65
CA PRO A 285 16.67 -29.47 22.09
C PRO A 285 17.19 -28.57 23.22
N GLU A 286 18.04 -29.10 24.08
CA GLU A 286 18.66 -28.32 25.18
C GLU A 286 19.41 -27.10 24.62
N GLY A 287 19.31 -25.96 25.31
CA GLY A 287 19.99 -24.74 24.89
C GLY A 287 19.32 -23.95 23.76
N THR A 288 18.18 -24.42 23.23
CA THR A 288 17.48 -23.77 22.10
C THR A 288 16.24 -22.97 22.53
N THR A 289 15.74 -22.12 21.62
CA THR A 289 14.44 -21.43 21.74
C THR A 289 13.58 -21.65 20.50
N ALA A 290 12.26 -21.55 20.64
CA ALA A 290 11.32 -21.70 19.53
C ALA A 290 11.19 -20.41 18.70
N LEU A 291 11.32 -20.52 17.38
CA LEU A 291 11.17 -19.44 16.42
C LEU A 291 10.05 -19.77 15.41
N PRO A 292 8.95 -18.99 15.36
CA PRO A 292 7.90 -19.19 14.37
C PRO A 292 8.26 -18.54 13.03
N LEU A 293 7.93 -19.24 11.95
CA LEU A 293 8.08 -18.82 10.57
C LEU A 293 6.74 -18.97 9.83
N HIS A 294 6.59 -18.18 8.77
CA HIS A 294 5.55 -18.45 7.78
C HIS A 294 5.87 -19.78 7.07
N PRO A 295 4.93 -20.72 6.87
CA PRO A 295 5.25 -22.03 6.27
C PRO A 295 5.88 -21.94 4.88
N TRP A 296 5.41 -21.04 4.02
CA TRP A 296 6.08 -20.75 2.74
C TRP A 296 7.53 -20.29 2.92
N GLN A 297 7.79 -19.40 3.89
CA GLN A 297 9.14 -18.91 4.16
C GLN A 297 10.03 -20.03 4.65
N ALA A 298 9.55 -20.88 5.56
CA ALA A 298 10.30 -22.04 6.05
C ALA A 298 10.74 -22.96 4.90
N ALA A 299 9.84 -23.31 3.99
CA ALA A 299 10.15 -24.15 2.83
C ALA A 299 11.16 -23.51 1.87
N GLU A 300 11.22 -22.19 1.81
CA GLU A 300 12.19 -21.45 1.00
C GLU A 300 13.56 -21.35 1.70
N VAL A 301 13.60 -20.91 2.96
CA VAL A 301 14.85 -20.69 3.70
C VAL A 301 15.59 -21.99 4.00
N LEU A 302 14.87 -23.10 4.23
CA LEU A 302 15.50 -24.41 4.47
C LEU A 302 16.31 -24.93 3.26
N ARG A 303 16.13 -24.34 2.07
CA ARG A 303 16.92 -24.66 0.87
C ARG A 303 18.12 -23.73 0.66
N ARG A 304 18.25 -22.68 1.46
CA ARG A 304 19.36 -21.73 1.35
C ARG A 304 20.64 -22.33 1.95
N PRO A 305 21.79 -22.26 1.25
CA PRO A 305 23.04 -22.87 1.71
C PRO A 305 23.45 -22.46 3.14
N GLU A 306 23.23 -21.20 3.50
CA GLU A 306 23.53 -20.66 4.82
C GLU A 306 22.69 -21.31 5.93
N VAL A 307 21.40 -21.53 5.70
CA VAL A 307 20.50 -22.17 6.68
C VAL A 307 20.80 -23.66 6.77
N VAL A 308 21.06 -24.32 5.64
CA VAL A 308 21.51 -25.72 5.60
C VAL A 308 22.77 -25.90 6.45
N SER A 309 23.77 -25.01 6.31
CA SER A 309 24.99 -25.07 7.11
C SER A 309 24.73 -24.92 8.61
N LEU A 310 23.78 -24.08 9.02
CA LEU A 310 23.41 -23.93 10.44
C LEU A 310 22.70 -25.18 10.98
N CYS A 311 21.85 -25.82 10.16
CA CYS A 311 21.23 -27.10 10.51
C CYS A 311 22.26 -28.22 10.67
N GLU A 312 23.21 -28.35 9.74
CA GLU A 312 24.29 -29.35 9.79
C GLU A 312 25.19 -29.19 11.02
N LYS A 313 25.36 -27.96 11.50
CA LYS A 313 26.10 -27.63 12.72
C LYS A 313 25.29 -27.83 14.01
N GLY A 314 24.01 -28.20 13.90
CA GLY A 314 23.11 -28.34 15.05
C GLY A 314 22.74 -27.00 15.72
N LEU A 315 22.85 -25.88 15.00
CA LEU A 315 22.49 -24.55 15.50
C LEU A 315 21.03 -24.19 15.19
N LEU A 316 20.44 -24.85 14.19
CA LEU A 316 19.03 -24.76 13.83
C LEU A 316 18.45 -26.17 13.72
N HIS A 317 17.21 -26.34 14.18
CA HIS A 317 16.46 -27.59 14.04
C HIS A 317 15.08 -27.32 13.47
N ASP A 318 14.74 -27.99 12.37
CA ASP A 318 13.39 -27.93 11.81
C ASP A 318 12.43 -28.74 12.68
N LEU A 319 11.40 -28.08 13.23
CA LEU A 319 10.36 -28.71 14.05
C LEU A 319 9.05 -28.91 13.26
N GLY A 320 8.94 -28.34 12.07
CA GLY A 320 7.76 -28.45 11.23
C GLY A 320 6.57 -27.57 11.65
N PRO A 321 5.41 -27.74 10.97
CA PRO A 321 4.18 -27.03 11.29
C PRO A 321 3.56 -27.53 12.60
N HIS A 322 3.20 -26.61 13.50
CA HIS A 322 2.63 -26.96 14.82
C HIS A 322 1.71 -25.88 15.38
N GLY A 323 0.76 -26.31 16.22
CA GLY A 323 -0.09 -25.44 17.03
C GLY A 323 -1.39 -24.97 16.35
N GLU A 324 -2.00 -23.95 16.95
CA GLU A 324 -3.25 -23.37 16.46
C GLU A 324 -3.06 -22.63 15.12
N ARG A 325 -4.17 -22.42 14.41
CA ARG A 325 -4.16 -21.72 13.13
C ARG A 325 -4.08 -20.21 13.34
N TRP A 326 -3.26 -19.57 12.54
CA TRP A 326 -3.13 -18.13 12.44
C TRP A 326 -3.69 -17.65 11.10
N HIS A 327 -4.23 -16.43 11.10
CA HIS A 327 -4.91 -15.85 9.96
C HIS A 327 -4.09 -14.70 9.37
N PRO A 328 -3.72 -14.73 8.09
CA PRO A 328 -3.07 -13.61 7.43
C PRO A 328 -4.00 -12.39 7.43
N THR A 329 -3.41 -11.22 7.72
CA THR A 329 -4.06 -9.92 7.64
C THR A 329 -3.85 -9.29 6.26
N SER A 330 -4.27 -8.04 6.03
CA SER A 330 -4.15 -7.37 4.73
C SER A 330 -2.70 -7.23 4.21
N SER A 331 -1.70 -7.34 5.07
CA SER A 331 -0.27 -7.36 4.68
C SER A 331 0.21 -8.74 4.23
N VAL A 332 -0.63 -9.77 4.34
CA VAL A 332 -0.35 -11.21 4.14
C VAL A 332 0.60 -11.79 5.20
N ARG A 333 1.75 -11.15 5.42
CA ARG A 333 2.82 -11.62 6.32
C ARG A 333 2.59 -11.35 7.81
N THR A 334 1.70 -10.40 8.14
CA THR A 334 1.26 -10.21 9.53
C THR A 334 0.08 -11.13 9.77
N VAL A 335 0.18 -11.97 10.79
CA VAL A 335 -0.83 -12.95 11.14
C VAL A 335 -1.46 -12.63 12.49
N HIS A 336 -2.76 -12.86 12.57
CA HIS A 336 -3.63 -12.62 13.72
C HIS A 336 -4.26 -13.93 14.18
N ARG A 337 -4.48 -14.06 15.49
CA ARG A 337 -5.27 -15.13 16.07
C ARG A 337 -6.30 -14.51 17.02
N PRO A 338 -7.61 -14.69 16.78
CA PRO A 338 -8.64 -14.18 17.68
C PRO A 338 -8.39 -14.60 19.13
N GLY A 339 -8.50 -13.65 20.06
CA GLY A 339 -8.26 -13.88 21.50
C GLY A 339 -6.78 -13.90 21.93
N SER A 340 -5.83 -13.73 21.01
CA SER A 340 -4.41 -13.57 21.34
C SER A 340 -4.07 -12.10 21.60
N ASP A 341 -3.30 -11.80 22.65
CA ASP A 341 -2.71 -10.45 22.89
C ASP A 341 -1.55 -10.13 21.95
N LEU A 342 -1.22 -11.06 21.05
CA LEU A 342 -0.05 -11.04 20.17
C LEU A 342 -0.47 -11.27 18.72
N MET A 343 0.03 -10.39 17.83
CA MET A 343 0.13 -10.64 16.39
C MET A 343 1.61 -10.88 16.03
N LEU A 344 1.85 -11.62 14.94
CA LEU A 344 3.20 -11.90 14.45
C LEU A 344 3.37 -11.29 13.07
N LYS A 345 4.41 -10.48 12.85
CA LYS A 345 4.82 -10.04 11.51
C LYS A 345 6.02 -10.88 11.08
N LEU A 346 5.75 -11.87 10.23
CA LEU A 346 6.69 -12.87 9.78
C LEU A 346 7.45 -12.38 8.54
N SER A 347 8.69 -12.81 8.35
CA SER A 347 9.36 -12.66 7.06
C SER A 347 8.65 -13.50 5.98
N LEU A 348 8.49 -12.92 4.79
CA LEU A 348 7.89 -13.57 3.63
C LEU A 348 8.52 -13.07 2.32
N GLY A 349 9.39 -13.86 1.72
CA GLY A 349 10.13 -13.56 0.47
C GLY A 349 9.27 -13.48 -0.80
N VAL A 350 7.95 -13.50 -0.68
CA VAL A 350 7.01 -13.27 -1.78
C VAL A 350 6.99 -11.78 -2.13
N ARG A 351 6.97 -11.46 -3.43
CA ARG A 351 6.76 -10.10 -3.91
C ARG A 351 5.30 -9.72 -3.74
N ILE A 352 5.05 -8.71 -2.90
CA ILE A 352 3.71 -8.14 -2.68
C ILE A 352 3.80 -6.65 -3.00
N THR A 353 2.97 -6.22 -3.95
CA THR A 353 3.14 -4.94 -4.63
C THR A 353 4.58 -4.79 -5.13
N ASN A 354 5.28 -3.72 -4.79
CA ASN A 354 6.61 -3.40 -5.34
C ASN A 354 7.77 -3.88 -4.44
N SER A 355 7.54 -4.80 -3.50
CA SER A 355 8.61 -5.24 -2.59
C SER A 355 8.54 -6.73 -2.26
N ARG A 356 9.70 -7.36 -2.08
CA ARG A 356 9.81 -8.63 -1.34
C ARG A 356 9.54 -8.37 0.14
N ARG A 357 8.74 -9.20 0.81
CA ARG A 357 8.28 -8.92 2.18
C ARG A 357 9.07 -9.67 3.26
N GLU A 358 10.38 -9.81 3.08
CA GLU A 358 11.28 -10.16 4.18
C GLU A 358 11.40 -8.98 5.15
N ASN A 359 11.53 -9.25 6.45
CA ASN A 359 11.79 -8.21 7.42
C ASN A 359 13.27 -7.82 7.37
N LEU A 360 13.58 -6.54 7.55
CA LEU A 360 14.97 -6.08 7.68
C LEU A 360 15.31 -5.86 9.15
N ARG A 361 16.54 -6.24 9.56
CA ARG A 361 16.98 -6.10 10.97
C ARG A 361 16.82 -4.67 11.51
N LYS A 362 17.12 -3.64 10.70
CA LYS A 362 16.93 -2.23 11.06
C LYS A 362 15.47 -1.88 11.39
N GLU A 363 14.52 -2.49 10.71
CA GLU A 363 13.08 -2.29 10.95
C GLU A 363 12.65 -2.93 12.26
N LEU A 364 13.24 -4.08 12.61
CA LEU A 364 12.96 -4.74 13.89
C LEU A 364 13.38 -3.85 15.06
N HIS A 365 14.61 -3.32 15.02
CA HIS A 365 15.08 -2.35 16.00
C HIS A 365 14.20 -1.10 16.05
N ARG A 366 13.74 -0.60 14.89
CA ARG A 366 12.84 0.57 14.84
C ARG A 366 11.55 0.37 15.62
N GLY A 367 10.93 -0.82 15.55
CA GLY A 367 9.71 -1.14 16.30
C GLY A 367 9.91 -1.04 17.82
N ALA A 368 10.95 -1.72 18.32
CA ALA A 368 11.30 -1.70 19.74
C ALA A 368 11.72 -0.29 20.20
N GLU A 369 12.47 0.43 19.38
CA GLU A 369 12.91 1.80 19.64
C GLU A 369 11.74 2.78 19.75
N VAL A 370 10.80 2.76 18.81
CA VAL A 370 9.61 3.62 18.87
C VAL A 370 8.77 3.28 20.10
N HIS A 371 8.65 2.01 20.48
CA HIS A 371 8.00 1.64 21.73
C HIS A 371 8.69 2.30 22.95
N ARG A 372 10.02 2.29 23.01
CA ARG A 372 10.78 2.98 24.08
C ARG A 372 10.59 4.49 24.03
N LEU A 373 10.64 5.11 22.84
CA LEU A 373 10.40 6.55 22.66
C LEU A 373 9.03 6.95 23.21
N LEU A 374 7.98 6.21 22.87
CA LEU A 374 6.62 6.46 23.35
C LEU A 374 6.53 6.40 24.89
N ARG A 375 7.29 5.51 25.53
CA ARG A 375 7.36 5.37 27.00
C ARG A 375 8.11 6.50 27.72
N THR A 376 8.76 7.42 27.02
CA THR A 376 9.42 8.61 27.64
C THR A 376 8.42 9.67 28.15
N GLY A 377 7.15 9.30 28.35
CA GLY A 377 6.03 10.20 28.56
C GLY A 377 5.50 10.85 27.28
N LEU A 378 6.00 10.49 26.10
CA LEU A 378 5.48 10.99 24.83
C LEU A 378 4.06 10.47 24.57
N ALA A 379 3.82 9.17 24.78
CA ALA A 379 2.49 8.58 24.63
C ALA A 379 1.47 9.20 25.58
N GLU A 380 1.84 9.45 26.84
CA GLU A 380 0.95 10.08 27.83
C GLU A 380 0.53 11.50 27.40
N ARG A 381 1.47 12.32 26.94
CA ARG A 381 1.15 13.67 26.41
C ARG A 381 0.28 13.59 25.17
N TRP A 382 0.59 12.65 24.26
CA TRP A 382 -0.18 12.48 23.04
C TRP A 382 -1.62 12.04 23.32
N GLN A 383 -1.81 11.07 24.23
CA GLN A 383 -3.12 10.58 24.66
C GLN A 383 -3.88 11.63 25.48
N ALA A 384 -3.21 12.48 26.25
CA ALA A 384 -3.85 13.60 26.93
C ALA A 384 -4.45 14.61 25.92
N ALA A 385 -3.77 14.86 24.80
CA ALA A 385 -4.29 15.69 23.73
C ALA A 385 -5.34 14.96 22.86
N HIS A 386 -5.14 13.66 22.63
CA HIS A 386 -5.91 12.84 21.69
C HIS A 386 -6.19 11.43 22.26
N PRO A 387 -7.14 11.28 23.22
CA PRO A 387 -7.34 10.03 23.95
C PRO A 387 -7.87 8.87 23.09
N GLY A 388 -8.41 9.16 21.91
CA GLY A 388 -8.94 8.16 20.99
C GLY A 388 -7.89 7.53 20.06
N PHE A 389 -6.64 8.01 20.06
CA PHE A 389 -5.62 7.59 19.10
C PHE A 389 -4.37 6.98 19.78
N ASP A 390 -3.82 5.91 19.20
CA ASP A 390 -2.55 5.31 19.64
C ASP A 390 -1.88 4.54 18.48
N ILE A 391 -0.68 4.03 18.72
CA ILE A 391 0.07 3.15 17.82
C ILE A 391 -0.12 1.69 18.26
N VAL A 392 -0.38 0.80 17.30
CA VAL A 392 -0.24 -0.66 17.49
C VAL A 392 1.25 -0.98 17.55
N ARG A 393 1.75 -1.26 18.76
CA ARG A 393 3.20 -1.26 19.03
C ARG A 393 3.84 -2.61 18.70
N ASP A 394 5.10 -2.54 18.30
CA ASP A 394 5.95 -3.65 17.88
C ASP A 394 7.17 -3.79 18.83
N PRO A 395 6.97 -4.12 20.12
CA PRO A 395 8.00 -3.92 21.13
C PRO A 395 9.08 -5.00 21.19
N ALA A 396 8.93 -6.13 20.51
CA ALA A 396 9.84 -7.27 20.66
C ALA A 396 10.01 -8.06 19.36
N TRP A 397 11.16 -8.69 19.17
CA TRP A 397 11.44 -9.49 17.97
C TRP A 397 12.44 -10.61 18.26
N LEU A 398 12.43 -11.64 17.41
CA LEU A 398 13.42 -12.71 17.38
C LEU A 398 13.92 -12.87 15.95
N ALA A 399 15.19 -13.25 15.81
CA ALA A 399 15.84 -13.50 14.55
C ALA A 399 17.04 -14.44 14.73
N VAL A 400 17.70 -14.78 13.62
CA VAL A 400 18.89 -15.62 13.59
C VAL A 400 20.05 -14.82 13.00
N ASP A 401 21.21 -14.93 13.63
CA ASP A 401 22.48 -14.42 13.13
C ASP A 401 23.41 -15.57 12.74
N HIS A 402 24.34 -15.32 11.84
CA HIS A 402 25.48 -16.18 11.62
C HIS A 402 26.38 -16.18 12.87
N PRO A 403 27.27 -17.17 13.04
CA PRO A 403 28.23 -17.17 14.16
C PRO A 403 29.16 -15.95 14.21
N ASP A 404 29.30 -15.20 13.11
CA ASP A 404 30.05 -13.95 13.05
C ASP A 404 29.23 -12.70 13.45
N GLY A 405 27.95 -12.88 13.79
CA GLY A 405 27.03 -11.82 14.20
C GLY A 405 26.31 -11.11 13.05
N SER A 406 26.49 -11.53 11.80
CA SER A 406 25.72 -10.96 10.67
C SER A 406 24.30 -11.55 10.59
N PRO A 407 23.25 -10.78 10.23
CA PRO A 407 21.89 -11.28 10.15
C PRO A 407 21.68 -12.36 9.07
N VAL A 408 20.92 -13.41 9.38
CA VAL A 408 20.44 -14.40 8.39
C VAL A 408 19.05 -13.97 7.89
N PRO A 409 18.91 -13.51 6.63
CA PRO A 409 17.64 -12.99 6.14
C PRO A 409 16.55 -14.06 6.08
N GLY A 410 15.32 -13.67 6.37
CA GLY A 410 14.14 -14.53 6.22
C GLY A 410 13.79 -15.36 7.45
N LEU A 411 14.62 -15.32 8.51
CA LEU A 411 14.38 -15.97 9.80
C LEU A 411 13.96 -14.99 10.90
N ASP A 412 13.53 -13.78 10.51
CA ASP A 412 13.11 -12.73 11.44
C ASP A 412 11.58 -12.73 11.69
N VAL A 413 11.19 -12.53 12.96
CA VAL A 413 9.80 -12.30 13.37
C VAL A 413 9.68 -11.11 14.31
N MET A 414 8.72 -10.24 14.02
CA MET A 414 8.33 -9.14 14.91
C MET A 414 7.07 -9.52 15.70
N LEU A 415 7.10 -9.24 17.00
CA LEU A 415 6.02 -9.48 17.97
C LEU A 415 5.26 -8.18 18.21
N ARG A 416 4.01 -8.15 17.74
CA ARG A 416 3.13 -6.98 17.77
C ARG A 416 2.07 -7.13 18.85
N HIS A 417 1.83 -6.09 19.64
CA HIS A 417 0.65 -6.06 20.52
C HIS A 417 -0.63 -6.21 19.68
N ASN A 418 -1.54 -7.08 20.10
CA ASN A 418 -2.93 -7.04 19.64
C ASN A 418 -3.78 -6.27 20.66
N PRO A 419 -4.17 -5.01 20.36
CA PRO A 419 -5.03 -4.23 21.26
C PRO A 419 -6.52 -4.48 21.02
N PHE A 420 -6.90 -5.34 20.07
CA PHE A 420 -8.29 -5.49 19.63
C PHE A 420 -8.94 -6.70 20.29
N GLY A 421 -9.99 -6.43 21.06
CA GLY A 421 -10.90 -7.43 21.57
C GLY A 421 -11.92 -7.89 20.51
N PRO A 422 -12.70 -8.95 20.79
CA PRO A 422 -13.62 -9.54 19.82
C PRO A 422 -14.71 -8.60 19.29
N ALA A 423 -15.10 -7.60 20.10
CA ALA A 423 -16.15 -6.63 19.78
C ALA A 423 -15.62 -5.28 19.27
N ASP A 424 -14.30 -5.08 19.24
CA ASP A 424 -13.72 -3.81 18.78
C ASP A 424 -13.85 -3.70 17.27
N ASP A 425 -14.61 -2.71 16.81
CA ASP A 425 -14.76 -2.45 15.38
C ASP A 425 -13.59 -1.59 14.86
N ALA A 426 -12.45 -2.25 14.73
CA ALA A 426 -11.20 -1.67 14.24
C ALA A 426 -10.99 -2.01 12.75
N VAL A 427 -11.03 -1.00 11.88
CA VAL A 427 -11.04 -1.19 10.42
C VAL A 427 -9.92 -0.40 9.77
N CYS A 428 -9.02 -1.05 9.03
CA CYS A 428 -8.09 -0.31 8.19
C CYS A 428 -8.85 0.42 7.08
N ILE A 429 -8.47 1.66 6.75
CA ILE A 429 -9.20 2.48 5.78
C ILE A 429 -9.25 1.80 4.40
N ALA A 430 -8.19 1.09 4.02
CA ALA A 430 -8.17 0.34 2.77
C ALA A 430 -9.27 -0.74 2.73
N GLY A 431 -9.46 -1.47 3.83
CA GLY A 431 -10.52 -2.48 3.95
C GLY A 431 -11.93 -1.88 4.10
N LEU A 432 -12.03 -0.67 4.65
CA LEU A 432 -13.29 0.07 4.80
C LEU A 432 -13.82 0.54 3.44
N THR A 433 -12.94 1.07 2.59
CA THR A 433 -13.27 1.66 1.28
C THR A 433 -13.28 0.65 0.14
N ALA A 434 -12.73 -0.55 0.34
CA ALA A 434 -12.65 -1.59 -0.67
C ALA A 434 -14.04 -1.96 -1.23
N PRO A 435 -14.22 -1.93 -2.57
CA PRO A 435 -15.41 -2.49 -3.20
C PRO A 435 -15.54 -4.00 -2.93
N ARG A 436 -16.78 -4.45 -2.74
CA ARG A 436 -17.16 -5.83 -2.43
C ARG A 436 -18.15 -6.34 -3.49
N PRO A 437 -17.66 -6.87 -4.62
CA PRO A 437 -18.51 -7.40 -5.68
C PRO A 437 -19.22 -8.68 -5.23
N TRP A 438 -20.44 -8.54 -4.71
CA TRP A 438 -21.25 -9.64 -4.18
C TRP A 438 -22.42 -10.00 -5.10
N PRO A 439 -22.82 -11.28 -5.17
CA PRO A 439 -23.99 -11.67 -5.95
C PRO A 439 -25.25 -11.03 -5.35
N GLY A 440 -26.12 -10.51 -6.22
CA GLY A 440 -27.43 -9.98 -5.81
C GLY A 440 -27.41 -8.59 -5.16
N ARG A 441 -26.26 -7.90 -5.13
CA ARG A 441 -26.15 -6.49 -4.71
C ARG A 441 -25.51 -5.66 -5.82
N PRO A 442 -26.30 -5.17 -6.80
CA PRO A 442 -25.76 -4.42 -7.93
C PRO A 442 -25.22 -3.06 -7.49
N GLY A 443 -24.09 -2.65 -8.07
CA GLY A 443 -23.39 -1.38 -7.83
C GLY A 443 -22.12 -1.52 -6.99
N THR A 444 -21.41 -0.42 -6.85
CA THR A 444 -20.17 -0.37 -6.05
C THR A 444 -20.50 -0.28 -4.56
N HIS A 445 -20.35 -1.40 -3.85
CA HIS A 445 -20.62 -1.49 -2.41
C HIS A 445 -19.34 -1.70 -1.62
N SER A 446 -19.03 -0.79 -0.69
CA SER A 446 -17.97 -0.98 0.31
C SER A 446 -18.56 -1.07 1.71
N ARG A 447 -17.74 -1.37 2.72
CA ARG A 447 -18.18 -1.29 4.12
C ARG A 447 -18.53 0.16 4.49
N LEU A 448 -17.79 1.14 3.97
CA LEU A 448 -18.10 2.56 4.13
C LEU A 448 -19.54 2.89 3.66
N ALA A 449 -19.92 2.40 2.47
CA ALA A 449 -21.25 2.63 1.92
C ALA A 449 -22.36 2.05 2.80
N ASP A 450 -22.19 0.83 3.30
CA ASP A 450 -23.13 0.18 4.23
C ASP A 450 -23.25 0.97 5.54
N THR A 451 -22.13 1.39 6.12
CA THR A 451 -22.08 2.16 7.36
C THR A 451 -22.81 3.50 7.21
N VAL A 452 -22.50 4.26 6.16
CA VAL A 452 -23.14 5.55 5.88
C VAL A 452 -24.64 5.38 5.63
N SER A 453 -25.03 4.36 4.86
CA SER A 453 -26.45 4.11 4.56
C SER A 453 -27.23 3.77 5.83
N SER A 454 -26.65 2.96 6.72
CA SER A 454 -27.24 2.61 8.01
C SER A 454 -27.34 3.82 8.96
N LEU A 455 -26.32 4.67 8.97
CA LEU A 455 -26.32 5.93 9.71
C LEU A 455 -27.37 6.92 9.19
N ALA A 456 -27.50 7.08 7.87
CA ALA A 456 -28.50 7.94 7.26
C ALA A 456 -29.92 7.46 7.59
N ALA A 457 -30.18 6.16 7.47
CA ALA A 457 -31.46 5.56 7.81
C ALA A 457 -31.84 5.77 9.29
N ARG A 458 -30.91 5.54 10.23
CA ARG A 458 -31.19 5.73 11.67
C ARG A 458 -31.34 7.19 12.07
N THR A 459 -30.52 8.08 11.53
CA THR A 459 -30.52 9.50 11.92
C THR A 459 -31.58 10.33 11.21
N GLY A 460 -32.17 9.80 10.12
CA GLY A 460 -33.12 10.54 9.27
C GLY A 460 -32.47 11.67 8.47
N ARG A 461 -31.13 11.74 8.41
CA ARG A 461 -30.37 12.78 7.71
C ARG A 461 -30.03 12.33 6.29
N THR A 462 -29.76 13.31 5.42
CA THR A 462 -29.29 13.02 4.06
C THR A 462 -27.94 12.30 4.09
N THR A 463 -27.71 11.41 3.12
CA THR A 463 -26.43 10.69 2.95
C THR A 463 -25.24 11.64 2.93
N GLY A 464 -25.34 12.76 2.20
CA GLY A 464 -24.28 13.76 2.13
C GLY A 464 -23.95 14.41 3.49
N ALA A 465 -24.95 14.68 4.33
CA ALA A 465 -24.73 15.24 5.67
C ALA A 465 -24.05 14.21 6.60
N VAL A 466 -24.44 12.94 6.51
CA VAL A 466 -23.79 11.84 7.25
C VAL A 466 -22.35 11.65 6.79
N CYS A 467 -22.08 11.62 5.48
CA CYS A 467 -20.74 11.54 4.93
C CYS A 467 -19.83 12.67 5.43
N ALA A 468 -20.32 13.91 5.38
CA ALA A 468 -19.56 15.07 5.83
C ALA A 468 -19.21 14.98 7.32
N GLU A 469 -20.16 14.58 8.17
CA GLU A 469 -19.89 14.40 9.59
C GLU A 469 -18.94 13.23 9.86
N TRP A 470 -19.13 12.10 9.19
CA TRP A 470 -18.27 10.93 9.32
C TRP A 470 -16.83 11.32 8.98
N PHE A 471 -16.65 12.03 7.86
CA PHE A 471 -15.36 12.53 7.40
C PHE A 471 -14.73 13.53 8.38
N LEU A 472 -15.49 14.49 8.91
CA LEU A 472 -14.99 15.45 9.90
C LEU A 472 -14.57 14.76 11.21
N ARG A 473 -15.33 13.76 11.68
CA ARG A 473 -14.93 12.93 12.83
C ARG A 473 -13.66 12.14 12.53
N TYR A 474 -13.50 11.61 11.32
CA TYR A 474 -12.26 10.96 10.90
C TYR A 474 -11.06 11.92 10.94
N LEU A 475 -11.19 13.12 10.40
CA LEU A 475 -10.12 14.13 10.44
C LEU A 475 -9.72 14.47 11.89
N ASP A 476 -10.69 14.69 12.78
CA ASP A 476 -10.47 14.99 14.19
C ASP A 476 -9.85 13.82 14.97
N ARG A 477 -10.35 12.60 14.76
CA ARG A 477 -9.99 11.42 15.57
C ARG A 477 -8.79 10.63 15.04
N VAL A 478 -8.40 10.85 13.79
CA VAL A 478 -7.34 10.07 13.12
C VAL A 478 -6.27 10.98 12.53
N VAL A 479 -6.63 12.03 11.78
CA VAL A 479 -5.63 12.87 11.10
C VAL A 479 -4.97 13.85 12.05
N LEU A 480 -5.75 14.56 12.87
CA LEU A 480 -5.22 15.55 13.82
C LEU A 480 -4.20 14.94 14.81
N PRO A 481 -4.41 13.75 15.39
CA PRO A 481 -3.41 13.11 16.25
C PRO A 481 -2.08 12.81 15.53
N VAL A 482 -2.12 12.44 14.23
CA VAL A 482 -0.90 12.20 13.44
C VAL A 482 -0.16 13.52 13.21
N LEU A 483 -0.87 14.59 12.86
CA LEU A 483 -0.29 15.93 12.74
C LEU A 483 0.30 16.43 14.07
N TRP A 484 -0.33 16.10 15.20
CA TRP A 484 0.16 16.47 16.52
C TRP A 484 1.51 15.82 16.80
N LEU A 485 1.65 14.51 16.50
CA LEU A 485 2.88 13.76 16.72
C LEU A 485 4.04 14.31 15.87
N ASP A 486 3.75 14.64 14.61
CA ASP A 486 4.69 15.31 13.71
C ASP A 486 5.15 16.66 14.28
N ALA A 487 4.20 17.52 14.66
CA ALA A 487 4.48 18.87 15.14
C ALA A 487 5.24 18.91 16.48
N HIS A 488 4.89 18.04 17.43
CA HIS A 488 5.37 18.13 18.81
C HIS A 488 6.54 17.19 19.11
N ALA A 489 6.71 16.13 18.32
CA ALA A 489 7.78 15.16 18.49
C ALA A 489 8.73 15.08 17.29
N GLY A 490 8.38 15.66 16.13
CA GLY A 490 9.14 15.47 14.90
C GLY A 490 9.07 14.04 14.38
N VAL A 491 7.99 13.31 14.69
CA VAL A 491 7.80 11.92 14.28
C VAL A 491 6.63 11.86 13.29
N ALA A 492 6.95 11.72 12.01
CA ALA A 492 5.95 11.52 10.97
C ALA A 492 5.71 10.02 10.74
N LEU A 493 4.48 9.71 10.31
CA LEU A 493 4.00 8.35 10.11
C LEU A 493 3.65 8.11 8.64
N GLU A 494 4.00 6.93 8.11
CA GLU A 494 3.54 6.39 6.83
C GLU A 494 2.07 5.96 6.93
N ALA A 495 1.19 6.91 7.27
CA ALA A 495 -0.21 6.69 7.57
C ALA A 495 -1.05 6.55 6.29
N HIS A 496 -0.65 5.67 5.37
CA HIS A 496 -1.46 5.28 4.22
C HIS A 496 -2.69 4.46 4.65
N GLN A 497 -3.62 4.20 3.74
CA GLN A 497 -4.92 3.61 4.09
C GLN A 497 -4.83 2.24 4.78
N GLN A 498 -3.83 1.41 4.46
CA GLN A 498 -3.67 0.10 5.10
C GLN A 498 -3.03 0.15 6.51
N ASN A 499 -2.22 1.18 6.81
CA ASN A 499 -1.57 1.39 8.11
C ASN A 499 -2.41 2.25 9.06
N THR A 500 -3.49 2.84 8.54
CA THR A 500 -4.43 3.65 9.32
C THR A 500 -5.69 2.86 9.62
N ILE A 501 -5.96 2.67 10.90
CA ILE A 501 -7.14 1.95 11.42
C ILE A 501 -8.07 2.98 12.04
N VAL A 502 -9.33 3.00 11.64
CA VAL A 502 -10.38 3.76 12.32
C VAL A 502 -11.11 2.84 13.30
N LEU A 503 -11.38 3.36 14.50
CA LEU A 503 -12.24 2.71 15.49
C LEU A 503 -13.64 3.26 15.34
N LEU A 504 -14.60 2.36 15.15
CA LEU A 504 -16.01 2.69 15.00
C LEU A 504 -16.79 2.34 16.27
N ASP A 505 -17.74 3.18 16.64
CA ASP A 505 -18.72 2.81 17.67
C ASP A 505 -19.76 1.81 17.13
N ALA A 506 -20.69 1.39 18.00
CA ALA A 506 -21.76 0.45 17.62
C ALA A 506 -22.66 0.99 16.49
N ASP A 507 -22.69 2.32 16.28
CA ASP A 507 -23.40 2.93 15.19
C ASP A 507 -22.54 3.07 13.91
N GLY A 508 -21.22 2.90 13.99
CA GLY A 508 -20.34 3.06 12.85
C GLY A 508 -19.78 4.48 12.69
N TRP A 509 -19.87 5.33 13.72
CA TRP A 509 -19.19 6.63 13.73
C TRP A 509 -17.72 6.47 14.12
N PRO A 510 -16.79 7.25 13.53
CA PRO A 510 -15.41 7.30 13.99
C PRO A 510 -15.32 7.86 15.41
N VAL A 511 -14.75 7.08 16.32
CA VAL A 511 -14.53 7.48 17.73
C VAL A 511 -13.04 7.51 18.11
N GLY A 512 -12.18 6.96 17.26
CA GLY A 512 -10.74 6.91 17.48
C GLY A 512 -10.01 6.32 16.29
N GLY A 513 -8.71 6.07 16.48
CA GLY A 513 -7.90 5.43 15.46
C GLY A 513 -6.66 4.75 16.01
N ARG A 514 -6.03 3.95 15.16
CA ARG A 514 -4.69 3.42 15.40
C ARG A 514 -3.83 3.59 14.17
N TYR A 515 -2.56 3.90 14.37
CA TYR A 515 -1.51 3.66 13.38
C TYR A 515 -0.87 2.30 13.63
N ARG A 516 -0.47 1.59 12.59
CA ARG A 516 0.35 0.37 12.71
C ARG A 516 1.50 0.40 11.71
N ASP A 517 2.45 -0.50 11.94
CA ASP A 517 3.66 -0.74 11.15
C ASP A 517 4.92 -0.04 11.68
N ASN A 518 6.06 -0.70 11.47
CA ASN A 518 7.39 -0.28 11.91
C ASN A 518 8.31 0.12 10.75
N GLN A 519 7.91 -0.17 9.51
CA GLN A 519 8.64 0.32 8.34
C GLN A 519 8.46 1.84 8.16
N GLY A 520 7.33 2.37 8.60
CA GLY A 520 6.85 3.70 8.22
C GLY A 520 7.03 4.82 9.24
N TYR A 521 8.10 4.82 10.05
CA TYR A 521 8.42 5.97 10.91
C TYR A 521 9.49 6.84 10.26
N TYR A 522 9.30 8.16 10.32
CA TYR A 522 10.31 9.14 9.91
C TYR A 522 10.57 10.10 11.07
N PHE A 523 11.81 10.22 11.50
CA PHE A 523 12.23 11.24 12.46
C PHE A 523 12.80 12.43 11.71
N ARG A 524 12.25 13.62 11.95
CA ARG A 524 12.75 14.84 11.32
C ARG A 524 14.14 15.16 11.80
N GLU A 525 15.03 15.47 10.88
CA GLU A 525 16.39 15.91 11.20
C GLU A 525 16.39 17.15 12.09
N SER A 526 15.48 18.11 11.86
CA SER A 526 15.30 19.29 12.72
C SER A 526 14.98 18.98 14.19
N HIS A 527 14.48 17.78 14.47
CA HIS A 527 14.09 17.33 15.81
C HIS A 527 15.12 16.40 16.45
N ARG A 528 16.25 16.11 15.78
CA ARG A 528 17.30 15.20 16.28
C ARG A 528 17.69 15.46 17.71
N SER A 529 18.13 16.68 18.03
CA SER A 529 18.59 16.99 19.39
C SER A 529 17.50 16.85 20.45
N ALA A 530 16.23 17.10 20.10
CA ALA A 530 15.11 16.92 21.02
C ALA A 530 14.81 15.44 21.26
N LEU A 531 14.85 14.62 20.21
CA LEU A 531 14.67 13.18 20.29
C LEU A 531 15.82 12.49 21.03
N GLU A 532 17.08 12.87 20.77
CA GLU A 532 18.25 12.35 21.48
C GLU A 532 18.23 12.68 22.98
N ARG A 533 17.74 13.87 23.37
CA ARG A 533 17.53 14.21 24.79
C ARG A 533 16.46 13.34 25.45
N ARG A 534 15.45 12.89 24.70
CA ARG A 534 14.37 12.03 25.22
C ARG A 534 14.82 10.57 25.32
N LEU A 535 15.49 10.08 24.29
CA LEU A 535 15.99 8.71 24.19
C LEU A 535 17.39 8.75 23.57
N PRO A 536 18.46 8.72 24.38
CA PRO A 536 19.82 8.71 23.89
C PRO A 536 20.09 7.55 22.92
N GLY A 537 20.72 7.83 21.78
CA GLY A 537 21.02 6.85 20.73
C GLY A 537 19.85 6.50 19.80
N ILE A 538 18.70 7.18 19.94
CA ILE A 538 17.55 6.97 19.06
C ILE A 538 17.93 7.14 17.59
N GLY A 539 17.42 6.28 16.71
CA GLY A 539 17.60 6.36 15.27
C GLY A 539 18.95 5.83 14.77
N ALA A 540 19.93 5.55 15.66
CA ALA A 540 21.29 5.21 15.26
C ALA A 540 21.40 3.81 14.62
N VAL A 541 20.68 2.83 15.17
CA VAL A 541 20.67 1.45 14.65
C VAL A 541 19.58 1.26 13.59
N SER A 542 18.45 1.93 13.77
CA SER A 542 17.25 1.80 12.92
C SER A 542 17.30 2.66 11.66
N ASP A 543 18.26 3.59 11.56
CA ASP A 543 18.44 4.54 10.46
C ASP A 543 17.11 5.24 10.12
N THR A 544 16.58 5.96 11.11
CA THR A 544 15.19 6.50 11.07
C THR A 544 15.13 8.00 10.83
N PHE A 545 16.26 8.71 10.94
CA PHE A 545 16.29 10.14 10.67
C PHE A 545 16.28 10.44 9.18
N VAL A 546 15.43 11.36 8.78
CA VAL A 546 15.23 11.77 7.40
C VAL A 546 15.17 13.30 7.36
N SER A 547 15.67 13.88 6.27
CA SER A 547 15.59 15.33 6.10
C SER A 547 14.13 15.81 6.15
N ASP A 548 13.91 17.01 6.66
CA ASP A 548 12.57 17.59 6.80
C ASP A 548 11.84 17.66 5.45
N ALA A 549 12.53 18.03 4.38
CA ALA A 549 11.94 18.11 3.04
C ALA A 549 11.45 16.74 2.51
N VAL A 550 12.22 15.67 2.75
CA VAL A 550 11.80 14.31 2.38
C VAL A 550 10.66 13.84 3.30
N THR A 551 10.72 14.18 4.59
CA THR A 551 9.64 13.88 5.53
C THR A 551 8.32 14.55 5.12
N ASP A 552 8.36 15.81 4.70
CA ASP A 552 7.21 16.54 4.18
C ASP A 552 6.63 15.88 2.93
N GLU A 553 7.49 15.50 1.98
CA GLU A 553 7.07 14.79 0.77
C GLU A 553 6.38 13.45 1.10
N ARG A 554 6.97 12.66 2.00
CA ARG A 554 6.45 11.36 2.42
C ARG A 554 5.13 11.52 3.19
N LEU A 555 5.06 12.44 4.15
CA LEU A 555 3.85 12.70 4.93
C LEU A 555 2.71 13.22 4.03
N ALA A 556 3.01 14.11 3.09
CA ALA A 556 2.03 14.60 2.11
C ALA A 556 1.49 13.48 1.22
N TYR A 557 2.35 12.59 0.75
CA TYR A 557 1.91 11.43 -0.02
C TYR A 557 1.07 10.47 0.82
N TYR A 558 1.54 10.05 1.99
CA TYR A 558 0.88 8.98 2.74
C TYR A 558 -0.38 9.43 3.46
N LEU A 559 -0.33 10.55 4.19
CA LEU A 559 -1.49 11.07 4.93
C LEU A 559 -2.41 11.93 4.05
N GLY A 560 -1.84 12.78 3.19
CA GLY A 560 -2.62 13.64 2.30
C GLY A 560 -3.22 12.89 1.12
N ILE A 561 -2.37 12.37 0.23
CA ILE A 561 -2.80 11.81 -1.07
C ILE A 561 -3.37 10.39 -0.93
N ASN A 562 -2.60 9.46 -0.36
CA ASN A 562 -3.01 8.06 -0.28
C ASN A 562 -4.21 7.91 0.67
N ASN A 563 -4.14 8.55 1.84
CA ASN A 563 -5.14 8.43 2.89
C ASN A 563 -6.35 9.37 2.68
N VAL A 564 -6.21 10.68 2.96
CA VAL A 564 -7.37 11.58 3.01
C VAL A 564 -8.01 11.78 1.62
N PHE A 565 -7.22 12.07 0.58
CA PHE A 565 -7.75 12.16 -0.78
C PHE A 565 -8.29 10.81 -1.26
N GLY A 566 -7.62 9.70 -0.93
CA GLY A 566 -8.15 8.37 -1.25
C GLY A 566 -9.51 8.09 -0.59
N LEU A 567 -9.74 8.57 0.64
CA LEU A 567 -11.02 8.43 1.32
C LEU A 567 -12.10 9.33 0.70
N ILE A 568 -11.77 10.59 0.36
CA ILE A 568 -12.66 11.50 -0.39
C ILE A 568 -13.06 10.86 -1.72
N GLY A 569 -12.09 10.36 -2.48
CA GLY A 569 -12.29 9.65 -3.73
C GLY A 569 -13.18 8.42 -3.58
N ALA A 570 -13.05 7.67 -2.50
CA ALA A 570 -13.91 6.53 -2.19
C ALA A 570 -15.38 6.94 -1.95
N PHE A 571 -15.64 8.07 -1.26
CA PHE A 571 -17.00 8.60 -1.14
C PHE A 571 -17.57 9.01 -2.50
N GLY A 572 -16.78 9.72 -3.31
CA GLY A 572 -17.18 10.20 -4.64
C GLY A 572 -17.46 9.09 -5.64
N ALA A 573 -16.53 8.14 -5.77
CA ALA A 573 -16.61 7.03 -6.71
C ALA A 573 -17.79 6.07 -6.45
N GLN A 574 -18.33 6.09 -5.22
CA GLN A 574 -19.52 5.34 -4.81
C GLN A 574 -20.79 6.22 -4.78
N ARG A 575 -20.70 7.48 -5.23
CA ARG A 575 -21.81 8.46 -5.25
C ARG A 575 -22.44 8.71 -3.86
N LEU A 576 -21.66 8.57 -2.79
CA LEU A 576 -22.12 8.81 -1.41
C LEU A 576 -22.10 10.30 -1.05
N ALA A 577 -21.14 11.05 -1.59
CA ALA A 577 -21.01 12.50 -1.41
C ALA A 577 -20.27 13.12 -2.59
N ASP A 578 -20.49 14.41 -2.84
CA ASP A 578 -19.68 15.19 -3.78
C ASP A 578 -18.28 15.40 -3.17
N GLU A 579 -17.23 15.01 -3.92
CA GLU A 579 -15.84 15.18 -3.50
C GLU A 579 -15.51 16.66 -3.22
N ARG A 580 -16.12 17.62 -3.93
CA ARG A 580 -15.89 19.05 -3.73
C ARG A 580 -16.30 19.51 -2.34
N LEU A 581 -17.39 18.95 -1.80
CA LEU A 581 -17.85 19.25 -0.45
C LEU A 581 -16.83 18.76 0.59
N LEU A 582 -16.31 17.55 0.41
CA LEU A 582 -15.34 16.96 1.32
C LEU A 582 -13.96 17.62 1.20
N LEU A 583 -13.54 18.01 0.00
CA LEU A 583 -12.32 18.81 -0.22
C LEU A 583 -12.42 20.17 0.48
N ALA A 584 -13.57 20.86 0.39
CA ALA A 584 -13.79 22.11 1.12
C ALA A 584 -13.78 21.90 2.65
N ALA A 585 -14.36 20.81 3.14
CA ALA A 585 -14.29 20.44 4.57
C ALA A 585 -12.84 20.16 5.00
N PHE A 586 -12.06 19.43 4.19
CA PHE A 586 -10.66 19.14 4.46
C PHE A 586 -9.82 20.42 4.46
N ARG A 587 -10.03 21.31 3.49
CA ARG A 587 -9.36 22.62 3.44
C ARG A 587 -9.58 23.41 4.75
N ARG A 588 -10.83 23.52 5.21
CA ARG A 588 -11.16 24.20 6.48
C ARG A 588 -10.52 23.54 7.69
N PHE A 589 -10.47 22.21 7.72
CA PHE A 589 -9.77 21.47 8.76
C PHE A 589 -8.27 21.80 8.77
N LEU A 590 -7.63 21.81 7.60
CA LEU A 590 -6.22 22.16 7.47
C LEU A 590 -5.94 23.60 7.91
N GLU A 591 -6.78 24.56 7.51
CA GLU A 591 -6.67 25.97 7.94
C GLU A 591 -6.70 26.08 9.48
N GLY A 592 -7.56 25.30 10.15
CA GLY A 592 -7.60 25.21 11.61
C GLY A 592 -6.42 24.44 12.24
N ALA A 593 -5.75 23.57 11.48
CA ALA A 593 -4.62 22.76 11.92
C ALA A 593 -3.25 23.43 11.69
N VAL A 594 -3.16 24.48 10.85
CA VAL A 594 -1.91 25.24 10.64
C VAL A 594 -1.27 25.70 11.96
N PRO A 595 -2.01 26.26 12.95
CA PRO A 595 -1.42 26.68 14.22
C PRO A 595 -0.80 25.55 15.06
N LEU A 596 -1.03 24.28 14.71
CA LEU A 596 -0.45 23.12 15.40
C LEU A 596 1.06 23.03 15.21
N GLY A 597 1.60 23.55 14.10
CA GLY A 597 3.03 23.58 13.80
C GLY A 597 3.57 22.41 12.98
N SER A 598 2.73 21.48 12.53
CA SER A 598 3.12 20.51 11.48
C SER A 598 3.26 21.26 10.15
N SER A 599 4.25 20.90 9.33
CA SER A 599 4.45 21.50 8.00
C SER A 599 3.35 21.09 7.01
N LEU A 600 2.70 19.94 7.23
CA LEU A 600 1.79 19.35 6.26
C LEU A 600 0.58 20.22 5.92
N PRO A 601 -0.16 20.82 6.89
CA PRO A 601 -1.33 21.62 6.57
C PRO A 601 -1.04 22.82 5.68
N ALA A 602 0.00 23.59 5.99
CA ALA A 602 0.42 24.73 5.16
C ALA A 602 0.88 24.24 3.77
N TYR A 603 1.70 23.19 3.73
CA TYR A 603 2.18 22.61 2.47
C TYR A 603 1.02 22.21 1.53
N LEU A 604 -0.02 21.53 2.04
CA LEU A 604 -1.19 21.12 1.25
C LEU A 604 -2.11 22.28 0.85
N LEU A 605 -2.13 23.38 1.60
CA LEU A 605 -2.96 24.56 1.28
C LEU A 605 -2.30 25.48 0.25
N GLU A 606 -0.98 25.60 0.29
CA GLU A 606 -0.23 26.60 -0.47
C GLU A 606 0.36 26.06 -1.77
N THR A 607 0.65 24.75 -1.83
CA THR A 607 1.32 24.17 -2.99
C THR A 607 0.34 23.82 -4.09
N GLY A 608 0.45 24.42 -5.28
CA GLY A 608 -0.42 24.11 -6.42
C GLY A 608 -0.21 22.72 -7.05
N LYS A 609 0.93 22.07 -6.77
CA LYS A 609 1.30 20.76 -7.31
C LYS A 609 1.94 19.87 -6.25
N LEU A 610 1.53 18.61 -6.16
CA LEU A 610 2.02 17.68 -5.14
C LEU A 610 2.91 16.60 -5.75
N ARG A 611 3.95 16.21 -5.02
CA ARG A 611 4.76 15.04 -5.34
C ARG A 611 3.99 13.79 -4.94
N CYS A 612 3.79 12.89 -5.89
CA CYS A 612 3.00 11.67 -5.71
C CYS A 612 3.80 10.46 -6.17
N LYS A 613 3.80 9.40 -5.35
CA LYS A 613 4.40 8.13 -5.74
C LYS A 613 3.70 7.56 -6.96
N ALA A 614 4.50 7.13 -7.93
CA ALA A 614 4.08 6.58 -9.20
C ALA A 614 4.24 5.06 -9.16
N ASN A 615 3.17 4.33 -8.80
CA ASN A 615 3.25 2.89 -8.58
C ASN A 615 3.42 2.10 -9.88
N LEU A 616 2.85 2.58 -11.00
CA LEU A 616 3.03 1.98 -12.31
C LEU A 616 4.45 2.21 -12.83
N LEU A 617 4.95 3.46 -12.81
CA LEU A 617 6.32 3.75 -13.20
C LEU A 617 7.33 3.04 -12.29
N THR A 618 7.17 3.08 -10.97
CA THR A 618 8.07 2.37 -10.03
C THR A 618 8.21 0.89 -10.41
N ARG A 619 7.11 0.25 -10.82
CA ARG A 619 7.12 -1.13 -11.32
C ARG A 619 7.82 -1.28 -12.66
N MET A 620 7.52 -0.41 -13.62
CA MET A 620 8.19 -0.40 -14.92
C MET A 620 9.69 -0.13 -14.80
N HIS A 621 10.15 0.50 -13.72
CA HIS A 621 11.56 0.67 -13.40
C HIS A 621 12.18 -0.52 -12.65
N GLY A 622 11.40 -1.54 -12.28
CA GLY A 622 11.89 -2.74 -11.58
C GLY A 622 12.44 -2.47 -10.18
N LEU A 623 12.02 -1.38 -9.54
CA LEU A 623 12.53 -0.98 -8.22
C LEU A 623 11.89 -1.84 -7.12
N ASP A 624 12.71 -2.27 -6.15
CA ASP A 624 12.24 -2.85 -4.89
C ASP A 624 12.22 -1.77 -3.82
N GLU A 625 11.03 -1.42 -3.31
CA GLU A 625 10.87 -0.29 -2.39
C GLU A 625 11.45 -0.52 -0.99
N LEU A 626 11.98 -1.71 -0.70
CA LEU A 626 12.71 -1.99 0.54
C LEU A 626 14.24 -1.98 0.38
N VAL A 627 14.73 -1.79 -0.85
CA VAL A 627 16.16 -1.78 -1.18
C VAL A 627 16.57 -0.40 -1.66
N GLY A 628 17.61 0.16 -1.04
CA GLY A 628 18.17 1.47 -1.36
C GLY A 628 17.72 2.59 -0.42
N PRO A 629 18.19 3.82 -0.64
CA PRO A 629 17.81 4.95 0.19
C PRO A 629 16.36 5.40 -0.06
N VAL A 630 15.72 5.95 0.98
CA VAL A 630 14.28 6.30 0.99
C VAL A 630 13.89 7.30 -0.11
N ASP A 631 14.83 8.12 -0.56
CA ASP A 631 14.65 9.15 -1.59
C ASP A 631 14.54 8.58 -3.02
N THR A 632 15.11 7.41 -3.27
CA THR A 632 15.35 6.85 -4.62
C THR A 632 14.72 5.48 -4.83
N GLN A 633 14.24 4.83 -3.76
CA GLN A 633 13.59 3.52 -3.82
C GLN A 633 12.21 3.50 -4.54
N SER A 634 11.67 4.65 -4.95
CA SER A 634 10.41 4.74 -5.70
C SER A 634 10.41 5.93 -6.66
N VAL A 635 9.67 5.81 -7.76
CA VAL A 635 9.47 6.93 -8.70
C VAL A 635 8.38 7.85 -8.16
N TYR A 636 8.63 9.15 -8.18
CA TYR A 636 7.66 10.19 -7.84
C TYR A 636 7.41 11.12 -9.02
N VAL A 637 6.14 11.34 -9.32
CA VAL A 637 5.65 12.29 -10.31
C VAL A 637 5.04 13.51 -9.62
N THR A 638 4.60 14.48 -10.40
CA THR A 638 3.94 15.68 -9.91
C THR A 638 2.49 15.69 -10.40
N ILE A 639 1.54 15.88 -9.49
CA ILE A 639 0.10 15.94 -9.80
C ILE A 639 -0.48 17.30 -9.40
N ALA A 640 -1.56 17.72 -10.03
CA ALA A 640 -2.32 18.90 -9.59
C ALA A 640 -2.86 18.71 -8.16
N ASN A 641 -2.80 19.76 -7.32
CA ASN A 641 -3.38 19.73 -5.98
C ASN A 641 -4.89 20.06 -6.02
N PRO A 642 -5.79 19.13 -5.66
CA PRO A 642 -7.22 19.37 -5.69
C PRO A 642 -7.71 20.38 -4.64
N LEU A 643 -6.88 20.81 -3.68
CA LEU A 643 -7.21 21.84 -2.68
C LEU A 643 -6.93 23.28 -3.15
N HIS A 644 -6.23 23.43 -4.27
CA HIS A 644 -5.87 24.73 -4.87
C HIS A 644 -6.82 25.12 -6.04
N ALA A 645 -7.70 24.20 -6.46
CA ALA A 645 -8.58 24.36 -7.61
C ALA A 645 -9.91 25.04 -7.28
#